data_AF-A0A1Y1WUR8-F1
#
_entry.id   AF-A0A1Y1WUR8-F1
#
_cell.length_a   1.000
_cell.length_b   1.000
_cell.length_c   1.000
_cell.angle_alpha   90.00
_cell.angle_beta   90.00
_cell.angle_gamma   90.00
#
_symmetry.space_group_name_H-M   'P 1'
#
loop_
_entity.id
_entity.type
_entity.pdbx_description
1 polymer ?
#
loop_
_entity_poly.entity_id
_entity_poly.type
_entity_poly.pdbx_seq_one_letter_code
_entity_poly.pdbx_strand_id
1 'polypeptide(L)'
;MEGMLCHRENLGYLLSYVLNFYGNSIYICREASTITNIPTCSSILNTIFNVITAVSVVVLLVVCFLYNTFYFDVNCLSKDRYCSTIYKAENNEILLAKFFLAFQQTLLPSLLDSNENIDKTLIRNLCIFFIGLIFLYISFAQLKSQPYYSETVNNYKFAVYFSIGVYSLFTFIMCILKINTNAIVGNLFILLYVVLFIGGYFLNSIYKNHLLKNIYKKFHEKESIKHLRESVSEDELKYGSEKLVKKNFYNSVERITNEVFIKKEIKVFNNYYECDIACRFLRKNRDIEAYNLMKSLFEEGISQFKHEANVYLIAWYYMHSMKVFYKNNNLIKKYDMELFNGDNVLSNSMDLKLDMRKKYLINKAESLTELEKKESSMNRTSNEVSSTLKLEELKNTAVMTHIEALKEIKTLFTKLRSSTNIKDILTYNTYVSNICKYQNSAYSQYNSIIREFPDEKETIKMYILFLTDVMGKEDVAYHYSNIFGTDKNDTVEKDDSSKIVKLKKKPINSSSNSLTSVPHSEDYSVASGLGKDIRKKLNSKNSMAKKFITPIKNFKLKMNLCIVLFIAIFAAQAVYIISVFNFGKNQTLNLNVNIHIPGTIKDAAVNSRILSLSLILNDSEVYAKYSEGLSGDIYILRDMCLVSVSETMSEEIVKKPLIVPVGNYAYDSYEKWLNEDEDIFDILFDPHFRYFMVNAKSGFDNSFADAKHILGDSILERFQVMEYLVIGSELLLCVIALMILYITYGPLKQATNKITYNAFRMYKYISKDSFEEVLTNYEEKIEGLCENYEVDKEVTDNRVKNDKSKSIRNIKLIISFIVIFIFIALGGIPALESIVDIRKLLKIINKSSDRYSLLKGIQLFTYEVLNQDRSLFLPEEPERILRDYIVRLEDIQEELKSGSYGGPTFDSYPELDFITKEKGCHRMYYDPSCDFMFYDPSYGYSEEVATLPINELIREYLYHVKMFLLDIEKGTKYQRVPFTSRENLRILFDQEINADFFRLQDGLMSNIIGDIQVVDSTLIENSITILDKNTNLAIYIMAIGSVVLIGIGYFIFNKMYDERVKQMESLVSFLFLMPQSVVNKNEKFKRFLETTQTDE
;
A
#
# COMPACT_ATOMS: atom_id res chain seq x y z
N MET A 1 -40.04 17.76 2.00
CA MET A 1 -38.88 17.51 1.12
C MET A 1 -37.69 16.91 1.88
N GLU A 2 -37.12 17.57 2.90
CA GLU A 2 -35.94 17.08 3.66
C GLU A 2 -36.03 15.62 4.15
N GLY A 3 -37.21 15.15 4.55
CA GLY A 3 -37.40 13.76 5.02
C GLY A 3 -37.05 12.69 3.97
N MET A 4 -37.24 12.97 2.67
CA MET A 4 -36.90 12.04 1.60
C MET A 4 -35.39 11.86 1.41
N LEU A 5 -34.59 12.91 1.65
CA LEU A 5 -33.13 12.83 1.55
C LEU A 5 -32.56 11.86 2.61
N CYS A 6 -33.06 11.93 3.84
CA CYS A 6 -32.61 11.07 4.94
C CYS A 6 -32.97 9.59 4.73
N HIS A 7 -34.09 9.30 4.05
CA HIS A 7 -34.40 7.93 3.61
C HIS A 7 -33.44 7.47 2.50
N ARG A 8 -33.08 8.36 1.56
CA ARG A 8 -32.13 8.08 0.47
C ARG A 8 -30.72 7.76 0.98
N GLU A 9 -30.25 8.46 2.01
CA GLU A 9 -28.95 8.20 2.64
C GLU A 9 -28.89 6.84 3.36
N ASN A 10 -29.90 6.53 4.18
CA ASN A 10 -29.99 5.22 4.83
C ASN A 10 -30.16 4.09 3.81
N LEU A 11 -30.93 4.31 2.72
CA LEU A 11 -31.08 3.35 1.64
C LEU A 11 -29.77 3.15 0.88
N GLY A 12 -29.01 4.21 0.59
CA GLY A 12 -27.69 4.10 -0.05
C GLY A 12 -26.67 3.37 0.83
N TYR A 13 -26.68 3.64 2.14
CA TYR A 13 -25.83 2.92 3.09
C TYR A 13 -26.23 1.43 3.19
N LEU A 14 -27.53 1.13 3.24
CA LEU A 14 -28.06 -0.23 3.24
C LEU A 14 -27.72 -0.95 1.93
N LEU A 15 -27.90 -0.30 0.78
CA LEU A 15 -27.63 -0.86 -0.54
C LEU A 15 -26.14 -1.16 -0.73
N SER A 16 -25.24 -0.25 -0.33
CA SER A 16 -23.79 -0.51 -0.32
C SER A 16 -23.42 -1.69 0.59
N TYR A 17 -24.07 -1.81 1.75
CA TYR A 17 -23.84 -2.90 2.68
C TYR A 17 -24.39 -4.25 2.16
N VAL A 18 -25.54 -4.23 1.48
CA VAL A 18 -26.18 -5.39 0.84
C VAL A 18 -25.40 -5.82 -0.40
N LEU A 19 -24.87 -4.90 -1.19
CA LEU A 19 -24.00 -5.21 -2.34
C LEU A 19 -22.66 -5.81 -1.89
N ASN A 20 -22.04 -5.29 -0.83
CA ASN A 20 -20.86 -5.93 -0.22
C ASN A 20 -21.20 -7.30 0.40
N PHE A 21 -22.39 -7.45 0.99
CA PHE A 21 -22.84 -8.73 1.53
C PHE A 21 -23.01 -9.77 0.41
N TYR A 22 -23.76 -9.46 -0.65
CA TYR A 22 -23.92 -10.35 -1.79
C TYR A 22 -22.60 -10.61 -2.53
N GLY A 23 -21.77 -9.59 -2.75
CA GLY A 23 -20.43 -9.76 -3.35
C GLY A 23 -19.55 -10.73 -2.56
N ASN A 24 -19.49 -10.58 -1.23
CA ASN A 24 -18.74 -11.47 -0.37
C ASN A 24 -19.35 -12.88 -0.29
N SER A 25 -20.68 -13.01 -0.26
CA SER A 25 -21.35 -14.31 -0.32
C SER A 25 -21.12 -15.03 -1.66
N ILE A 26 -21.12 -14.29 -2.78
CA ILE A 26 -20.85 -14.83 -4.12
C ILE A 26 -19.37 -15.20 -4.27
N TYR A 27 -18.44 -14.43 -3.69
CA TYR A 27 -17.02 -14.82 -3.60
C TYR A 27 -16.84 -16.11 -2.79
N ILE A 28 -17.51 -16.24 -1.64
CA ILE A 28 -17.51 -17.49 -0.86
C ILE A 28 -18.13 -18.65 -1.66
N CYS A 29 -19.14 -18.42 -2.50
CA CYS A 29 -19.68 -19.44 -3.40
C CYS A 29 -18.72 -19.80 -4.55
N ARG A 30 -17.96 -18.84 -5.10
CA ARG A 30 -16.91 -19.07 -6.11
C ARG A 30 -15.76 -19.90 -5.54
N GLU A 31 -15.37 -19.67 -4.29
CA GLU A 31 -14.40 -20.55 -3.62
C GLU A 31 -15.01 -21.91 -3.28
N ALA A 32 -16.29 -21.97 -2.87
CA ALA A 32 -16.97 -23.21 -2.57
C ALA A 32 -17.13 -24.14 -3.79
N SER A 33 -17.22 -23.64 -5.03
CA SER A 33 -17.25 -24.54 -6.20
C SER A 33 -15.94 -25.32 -6.38
N THR A 34 -14.79 -24.72 -6.02
CA THR A 34 -13.48 -25.44 -5.97
C THR A 34 -13.40 -26.52 -4.91
N ILE A 35 -14.38 -26.58 -4.00
CA ILE A 35 -14.45 -27.48 -2.84
C ILE A 35 -15.56 -28.54 -3.01
N THR A 36 -16.55 -28.31 -3.88
CA THR A 36 -17.80 -29.08 -3.95
C THR A 36 -18.06 -29.76 -5.30
N ASN A 37 -17.08 -29.77 -6.22
CA ASN A 37 -17.21 -30.31 -7.58
C ASN A 37 -18.38 -29.73 -8.39
N ILE A 38 -18.82 -28.50 -8.06
CA ILE A 38 -19.81 -27.76 -8.85
C ILE A 38 -19.08 -27.15 -10.06
N PRO A 39 -19.58 -27.34 -11.31
CA PRO A 39 -18.86 -26.95 -12.53
C PRO A 39 -18.53 -25.46 -12.59
N THR A 40 -17.38 -25.14 -13.18
CA THR A 40 -16.82 -23.80 -13.26
C THR A 40 -17.60 -22.89 -14.22
N CYS A 41 -18.21 -21.83 -13.68
CA CYS A 41 -18.76 -20.76 -14.50
C CYS A 41 -17.66 -20.06 -15.32
N SER A 42 -17.95 -19.75 -16.58
CA SER A 42 -16.93 -19.35 -17.57
C SER A 42 -16.29 -17.98 -17.30
N SER A 43 -15.07 -17.82 -17.85
CA SER A 43 -14.13 -16.73 -17.54
C SER A 43 -14.67 -15.31 -17.71
N ILE A 44 -15.57 -15.08 -18.67
CA ILE A 44 -16.08 -13.73 -19.01
C ILE A 44 -16.80 -13.08 -17.82
N LEU A 45 -17.68 -13.83 -17.13
CA LEU A 45 -18.34 -13.34 -15.90
C LEU A 45 -17.32 -13.07 -14.79
N ASN A 46 -16.28 -13.90 -14.69
CA ASN A 46 -15.21 -13.74 -13.70
C ASN A 46 -14.42 -12.44 -13.93
N THR A 47 -14.06 -12.13 -15.18
CA THR A 47 -13.40 -10.86 -15.56
C THR A 47 -14.30 -9.66 -15.26
N ILE A 48 -15.59 -9.73 -15.60
CA ILE A 48 -16.57 -8.66 -15.30
C ILE A 48 -16.68 -8.43 -13.78
N PHE A 49 -16.75 -9.49 -12.97
CA PHE A 49 -16.77 -9.35 -11.51
C PHE A 49 -15.47 -8.80 -10.94
N ASN A 50 -14.30 -9.21 -11.44
CA ASN A 50 -13.01 -8.64 -11.03
C ASN A 50 -12.96 -7.12 -11.31
N VAL A 51 -13.44 -6.67 -12.48
CA VAL A 51 -13.55 -5.23 -12.82
C VAL A 51 -14.54 -4.49 -11.92
N ILE A 52 -15.74 -5.04 -11.69
CA ILE A 52 -16.74 -4.44 -10.77
C ILE A 52 -16.17 -4.32 -9.35
N THR A 53 -15.40 -5.31 -8.90
CA THR A 53 -14.78 -5.34 -7.58
C THR A 53 -13.66 -4.31 -7.47
N ALA A 54 -12.78 -4.18 -8.47
CA ALA A 54 -11.75 -3.15 -8.51
C ALA A 54 -12.37 -1.73 -8.51
N VAL A 55 -13.40 -1.51 -9.34
CA VAL A 55 -14.14 -0.24 -9.36
C VAL A 55 -14.82 0.04 -8.02
N SER A 56 -15.43 -0.96 -7.38
CA SER A 56 -16.10 -0.77 -6.09
C SER A 56 -15.10 -0.49 -4.96
N VAL A 57 -13.90 -1.08 -4.97
CA VAL A 57 -12.80 -0.72 -4.04
C VAL A 57 -12.36 0.73 -4.24
N VAL A 58 -12.18 1.18 -5.49
CA VAL A 58 -11.83 2.59 -5.79
C VAL A 58 -12.94 3.55 -5.34
N VAL A 59 -14.21 3.21 -5.59
CA VAL A 59 -15.37 3.98 -5.10
C VAL A 59 -15.42 3.99 -3.57
N LEU A 60 -15.13 2.88 -2.90
CA LEU A 60 -15.15 2.79 -1.44
C LEU A 60 -13.98 3.57 -0.80
N LEU A 61 -12.80 3.60 -1.43
CA LEU A 61 -11.70 4.49 -1.07
C LEU A 61 -12.09 5.98 -1.22
N VAL A 62 -12.67 6.36 -2.36
CA VAL A 62 -13.14 7.74 -2.62
C VAL A 62 -14.24 8.15 -1.63
N VAL A 63 -15.21 7.28 -1.36
CA VAL A 63 -16.28 7.54 -0.39
C VAL A 63 -15.72 7.65 1.03
N CYS A 64 -14.85 6.74 1.48
CA CYS A 64 -14.21 6.83 2.79
C CYS A 64 -13.37 8.11 2.94
N PHE A 65 -12.62 8.50 1.90
CA PHE A 65 -11.83 9.73 1.89
C PHE A 65 -12.71 10.98 1.99
N LEU A 66 -13.77 11.06 1.18
CA LEU A 66 -14.73 12.19 1.20
C LEU A 66 -15.51 12.26 2.53
N TYR A 67 -15.95 11.12 3.06
CA TYR A 67 -16.71 11.07 4.31
C TYR A 67 -15.84 11.45 5.52
N ASN A 68 -14.54 11.12 5.49
CA ASN A 68 -13.55 11.57 6.49
C ASN A 68 -13.17 13.06 6.37
N THR A 69 -13.42 13.72 5.22
CA THR A 69 -12.98 15.11 4.99
C THR A 69 -14.09 16.16 5.00
N PHE A 70 -15.37 15.83 4.76
CA PHE A 70 -16.37 16.86 4.42
C PHE A 70 -17.70 16.93 5.20
N TYR A 71 -18.04 16.02 6.11
CA TYR A 71 -19.37 16.04 6.77
C TYR A 71 -19.36 16.32 8.29
N PHE A 72 -19.54 17.60 8.64
CA PHE A 72 -19.92 18.08 9.98
C PHE A 72 -20.94 19.23 9.89
N ASP A 73 -22.20 18.91 9.61
CA ASP A 73 -23.32 19.83 9.89
C ASP A 73 -23.55 19.91 11.41
N VAL A 74 -23.95 21.09 11.89
CA VAL A 74 -24.02 21.46 13.32
C VAL A 74 -25.48 21.63 13.79
N ASN A 75 -26.44 21.88 12.88
CA ASN A 75 -27.83 22.19 13.21
C ASN A 75 -28.74 20.94 13.29
N CYS A 76 -28.46 20.04 14.26
CA CYS A 76 -29.06 18.70 14.25
C CYS A 76 -29.70 18.16 15.55
N LEU A 77 -29.77 18.94 16.64
CA LEU A 77 -30.39 18.46 17.90
C LEU A 77 -31.93 18.49 17.92
N SER A 78 -32.58 19.23 17.00
CA SER A 78 -34.05 19.26 16.88
C SER A 78 -34.65 18.04 16.17
N LYS A 79 -33.83 17.07 15.74
CA LYS A 79 -34.22 15.90 14.91
C LYS A 79 -33.41 14.62 15.25
N ASP A 80 -33.06 14.40 16.53
CA ASP A 80 -32.46 13.17 17.10
C ASP A 80 -31.11 12.65 16.52
N ARG A 81 -30.28 13.50 15.88
CA ARG A 81 -29.14 13.03 15.05
C ARG A 81 -27.75 12.96 15.70
N TYR A 82 -27.50 13.69 16.80
CA TYR A 82 -26.14 14.17 17.10
C TYR A 82 -25.16 13.11 17.64
N CYS A 83 -25.60 12.14 18.44
CA CYS A 83 -24.70 11.18 19.12
C CYS A 83 -23.99 10.15 18.20
N SER A 84 -24.00 10.32 16.88
CA SER A 84 -23.35 9.40 15.93
C SER A 84 -21.97 9.88 15.43
N THR A 85 -21.72 11.19 15.35
CA THR A 85 -20.50 11.74 14.76
C THR A 85 -19.30 11.71 15.70
N ILE A 86 -19.52 11.91 17.00
CA ILE A 86 -18.46 11.78 18.02
C ILE A 86 -17.92 10.34 18.06
N TYR A 87 -18.79 9.33 18.02
CA TYR A 87 -18.38 7.93 18.06
C TYR A 87 -17.79 7.39 16.75
N LYS A 88 -18.28 7.84 15.58
CA LYS A 88 -17.88 7.28 14.27
C LYS A 88 -16.39 7.42 13.92
N ALA A 89 -15.68 8.38 14.51
CA ALA A 89 -14.32 8.73 14.11
C ALA A 89 -13.23 8.39 15.17
N GLU A 90 -13.56 7.68 16.26
CA GLU A 90 -12.55 7.27 17.26
C GLU A 90 -11.93 5.90 16.96
N ASN A 91 -12.73 4.91 16.54
CA ASN A 91 -12.22 3.58 16.20
C ASN A 91 -11.60 3.55 14.80
N ASN A 92 -10.47 4.24 14.63
CA ASN A 92 -9.54 4.03 13.53
C ASN A 92 -9.17 2.55 13.38
N GLU A 93 -9.11 1.80 14.49
CA GLU A 93 -8.95 0.34 14.53
C GLU A 93 -10.01 -0.41 13.71
N ILE A 94 -11.29 -0.03 13.82
CA ILE A 94 -12.39 -0.65 13.04
C ILE A 94 -12.34 -0.21 11.57
N LEU A 95 -11.85 1.01 11.27
CA LEU A 95 -11.64 1.46 9.90
C LEU A 95 -10.47 0.70 9.24
N LEU A 96 -9.36 0.52 9.96
CA LEU A 96 -8.18 -0.23 9.56
C LEU A 96 -8.52 -1.72 9.35
N ALA A 97 -9.28 -2.33 10.28
CA ALA A 97 -9.77 -3.69 10.15
C ALA A 97 -10.63 -3.90 8.88
N LYS A 98 -11.47 -2.91 8.53
CA LYS A 98 -12.28 -2.95 7.29
C LYS A 98 -11.45 -2.74 6.03
N PHE A 99 -10.43 -1.89 6.09
CA PHE A 99 -9.46 -1.73 5.00
C PHE A 99 -8.65 -3.02 4.78
N PHE A 100 -8.19 -3.66 5.86
CA PHE A 100 -7.47 -4.93 5.78
C PHE A 100 -8.36 -6.04 5.20
N LEU A 101 -9.62 -6.16 5.66
CA LEU A 101 -10.59 -7.09 5.05
C LEU A 101 -10.77 -6.84 3.54
N ALA A 102 -10.94 -5.58 3.12
CA ALA A 102 -11.08 -5.26 1.70
C ALA A 102 -9.82 -5.62 0.88
N PHE A 103 -8.62 -5.32 1.39
CA PHE A 103 -7.34 -5.73 0.79
C PHE A 103 -7.21 -7.26 0.69
N GLN A 104 -7.53 -7.96 1.78
CA GLN A 104 -7.41 -9.41 1.92
C GLN A 104 -8.43 -10.18 1.08
N GLN A 105 -9.62 -9.62 0.83
CA GLN A 105 -10.65 -10.23 -0.01
C GLN A 105 -10.48 -9.96 -1.51
N THR A 106 -9.61 -9.02 -1.91
CA THR A 106 -9.51 -8.58 -3.32
C THR A 106 -8.10 -8.67 -3.89
N LEU A 107 -7.13 -8.01 -3.29
CA LEU A 107 -5.76 -7.95 -3.82
C LEU A 107 -4.98 -9.22 -3.49
N LEU A 108 -5.03 -9.66 -2.22
CA LEU A 108 -4.22 -10.78 -1.75
C LEU A 108 -4.46 -12.10 -2.52
N PRO A 109 -5.71 -12.52 -2.85
CA PRO A 109 -5.93 -13.72 -3.66
C PRO A 109 -5.35 -13.57 -5.06
N SER A 110 -5.54 -12.41 -5.71
CA SER A 110 -5.03 -12.17 -7.07
C SER A 110 -3.49 -12.16 -7.16
N LEU A 111 -2.79 -11.80 -6.07
CA LEU A 111 -1.33 -11.84 -5.97
C LEU A 111 -0.79 -13.25 -5.64
N LEU A 112 -1.64 -14.15 -5.13
CA LEU A 112 -1.29 -15.52 -4.78
C LEU A 112 -1.63 -16.51 -5.91
N ASP A 113 -2.71 -16.26 -6.66
CA ASP A 113 -3.04 -17.06 -7.86
C ASP A 113 -1.88 -17.04 -8.88
N SER A 114 -1.17 -15.91 -9.00
CA SER A 114 -0.04 -15.70 -9.90
C SER A 114 1.30 -16.32 -9.45
N ASN A 115 1.34 -17.09 -8.35
CA ASN A 115 2.58 -17.73 -7.88
C ASN A 115 2.32 -19.20 -7.52
N GLU A 116 2.91 -20.11 -8.29
CA GLU A 116 2.64 -21.56 -8.19
C GLU A 116 3.47 -22.25 -7.09
N ASN A 117 4.61 -21.68 -6.71
CA ASN A 117 5.53 -22.21 -5.70
C ASN A 117 5.05 -22.02 -4.24
N ILE A 118 3.86 -21.44 -4.04
CA ILE A 118 3.28 -21.16 -2.72
C ILE A 118 2.12 -22.11 -2.50
N ASP A 119 2.05 -22.78 -1.34
CA ASP A 119 0.86 -23.59 -0.99
C ASP A 119 -0.39 -22.69 -0.84
N LYS A 120 -1.13 -22.61 -1.94
CA LYS A 120 -2.40 -21.91 -2.06
C LYS A 120 -3.42 -22.43 -1.04
N THR A 121 -3.32 -23.69 -0.59
CA THR A 121 -4.17 -24.29 0.45
C THR A 121 -3.87 -23.68 1.81
N LEU A 122 -2.60 -23.69 2.24
CA LEU A 122 -2.17 -23.10 3.52
C LEU A 122 -2.55 -21.63 3.60
N ILE A 123 -2.23 -20.82 2.57
CA ILE A 123 -2.50 -19.38 2.63
C ILE A 123 -3.99 -19.07 2.50
N ARG A 124 -4.77 -19.82 1.70
CA ARG A 124 -6.24 -19.70 1.70
C ARG A 124 -6.83 -20.00 3.08
N ASN A 125 -6.37 -21.05 3.75
CA ASN A 125 -6.82 -21.41 5.09
C ASN A 125 -6.45 -20.32 6.12
N LEU A 126 -5.20 -19.83 6.12
CA LEU A 126 -4.77 -18.70 6.94
C LEU A 126 -5.61 -17.44 6.66
N CYS A 127 -5.97 -17.18 5.41
CA CYS A 127 -6.81 -16.04 5.07
C CYS A 127 -8.21 -16.15 5.66
N ILE A 128 -8.87 -17.31 5.53
CA ILE A 128 -10.18 -17.58 6.12
C ILE A 128 -10.14 -17.41 7.65
N PHE A 129 -9.06 -17.89 8.30
CA PHE A 129 -8.81 -17.71 9.73
C PHE A 129 -8.69 -16.24 10.13
N PHE A 130 -7.85 -15.45 9.45
CA PHE A 130 -7.69 -14.02 9.75
C PHE A 130 -8.98 -13.23 9.48
N ILE A 131 -9.74 -13.55 8.43
CA ILE A 131 -11.07 -12.95 8.18
C ILE A 131 -12.00 -13.22 9.37
N GLY A 132 -12.04 -14.46 9.87
CA GLY A 132 -12.81 -14.84 11.05
C GLY A 132 -12.40 -14.06 12.31
N LEU A 133 -11.11 -14.01 12.61
CA LEU A 133 -10.58 -13.23 13.73
C LEU A 133 -10.91 -11.74 13.64
N ILE A 134 -10.78 -11.12 12.46
CA ILE A 134 -11.04 -9.69 12.27
C ILE A 134 -12.53 -9.39 12.41
N PHE A 135 -13.43 -10.20 11.85
CA PHE A 135 -14.87 -10.02 12.03
C PHE A 135 -15.32 -10.25 13.47
N LEU A 136 -14.75 -11.24 14.17
CA LEU A 136 -14.98 -11.44 15.60
C LEU A 136 -14.48 -10.25 16.42
N TYR A 137 -13.28 -9.73 16.15
CA TYR A 137 -12.74 -8.54 16.78
C TYR A 137 -13.63 -7.32 16.55
N ILE A 138 -14.10 -7.07 15.31
CA ILE A 138 -15.06 -5.99 15.04
C ILE A 138 -16.36 -6.21 15.82
N SER A 139 -16.87 -7.45 15.91
CA SER A 139 -18.08 -7.75 16.69
C SER A 139 -17.90 -7.49 18.20
N PHE A 140 -16.74 -7.82 18.77
CA PHE A 140 -16.42 -7.61 20.18
C PHE A 140 -16.14 -6.13 20.52
N ALA A 141 -15.35 -5.45 19.67
CA ALA A 141 -15.15 -4.01 19.75
C ALA A 141 -16.50 -3.28 19.63
N GLN A 142 -17.40 -3.76 18.77
CA GLN A 142 -18.75 -3.25 18.65
C GLN A 142 -19.57 -3.48 19.93
N LEU A 143 -19.64 -4.69 20.50
CA LEU A 143 -20.30 -4.95 21.80
C LEU A 143 -19.82 -3.96 22.90
N LYS A 144 -18.51 -3.75 22.98
CA LYS A 144 -17.85 -2.95 24.03
C LYS A 144 -18.03 -1.43 23.85
N SER A 145 -18.06 -0.93 22.61
CA SER A 145 -18.03 0.52 22.30
C SER A 145 -19.28 1.03 21.56
N GLN A 146 -20.37 0.25 21.52
CA GLN A 146 -21.50 0.56 20.65
C GLN A 146 -22.22 1.86 21.02
N PRO A 147 -22.33 2.85 20.12
CA PRO A 147 -23.33 3.87 20.25
C PRO A 147 -24.72 3.25 19.94
N TYR A 148 -25.43 2.82 20.98
CA TYR A 148 -26.80 2.30 20.95
C TYR A 148 -27.84 3.34 20.45
N TYR A 149 -27.76 3.73 19.18
CA TYR A 149 -28.63 4.71 18.51
C TYR A 149 -30.06 4.17 18.39
N SER A 150 -30.22 3.05 17.67
CA SER A 150 -31.41 2.19 17.67
C SER A 150 -30.98 0.78 18.06
N GLU A 151 -31.76 0.10 18.89
CA GLU A 151 -31.44 -1.27 19.34
C GLU A 151 -31.48 -2.27 18.18
N THR A 152 -32.50 -2.20 17.30
CA THR A 152 -32.65 -3.12 16.16
C THR A 152 -31.47 -3.03 15.19
N VAL A 153 -31.03 -1.81 14.84
CA VAL A 153 -29.87 -1.56 13.96
C VAL A 153 -28.57 -2.06 14.58
N ASN A 154 -28.46 -2.02 15.91
CA ASN A 154 -27.25 -2.40 16.62
C ASN A 154 -27.14 -3.90 16.85
N ASN A 155 -28.26 -4.55 17.19
CA ASN A 155 -28.37 -6.00 17.23
C ASN A 155 -28.14 -6.60 15.83
N TYR A 156 -28.72 -6.01 14.76
CA TYR A 156 -28.48 -6.42 13.38
C TYR A 156 -27.01 -6.35 12.98
N LYS A 157 -26.33 -5.21 13.20
CA LYS A 157 -24.92 -5.05 12.82
C LYS A 157 -24.00 -6.00 13.59
N PHE A 158 -24.26 -6.20 14.88
CA PHE A 158 -23.50 -7.18 15.67
C PHE A 158 -23.75 -8.59 15.14
N ALA A 159 -25.00 -8.96 14.88
CA ALA A 159 -25.37 -10.26 14.32
C ALA A 159 -24.63 -10.56 13.00
N VAL A 160 -24.50 -9.60 12.07
CA VAL A 160 -23.73 -9.79 10.83
C VAL A 160 -22.25 -10.04 11.09
N TYR A 161 -21.58 -9.23 11.93
CA TYR A 161 -20.15 -9.42 12.18
C TYR A 161 -19.85 -10.68 13.00
N PHE A 162 -20.73 -11.01 13.95
CA PHE A 162 -20.66 -12.25 14.72
C PHE A 162 -20.88 -13.48 13.84
N SER A 163 -21.93 -13.50 13.01
CA SER A 163 -22.21 -14.65 12.15
C SER A 163 -21.12 -14.87 11.11
N ILE A 164 -20.61 -13.82 10.46
CA ILE A 164 -19.47 -13.95 9.53
C ILE A 164 -18.21 -14.43 10.28
N GLY A 165 -17.89 -13.83 11.43
CA GLY A 165 -16.69 -14.18 12.20
C GLY A 165 -16.67 -15.65 12.65
N VAL A 166 -17.77 -16.14 13.24
CA VAL A 166 -17.91 -17.55 13.65
C VAL A 166 -17.97 -18.48 12.44
N TYR A 167 -18.68 -18.10 11.37
CA TYR A 167 -18.79 -18.91 10.15
C TYR A 167 -17.44 -19.09 9.44
N SER A 168 -16.60 -18.04 9.38
CA SER A 168 -15.23 -18.14 8.85
C SER A 168 -14.36 -19.06 9.71
N LEU A 169 -14.41 -19.00 11.04
CA LEU A 169 -13.68 -19.96 11.88
C LEU A 169 -14.19 -21.39 11.73
N PHE A 170 -15.50 -21.60 11.61
CA PHE A 170 -16.07 -22.92 11.31
C PHE A 170 -15.59 -23.44 9.95
N THR A 171 -15.58 -22.58 8.92
CA THR A 171 -15.08 -22.91 7.57
C THR A 171 -13.60 -23.30 7.61
N PHE A 172 -12.77 -22.56 8.34
CA PHE A 172 -11.35 -22.87 8.55
C PHE A 172 -11.14 -24.25 9.20
N ILE A 173 -11.92 -24.59 10.25
CA ILE A 173 -11.90 -25.91 10.88
C ILE A 173 -12.29 -27.01 9.88
N MET A 174 -13.36 -26.80 9.10
CA MET A 174 -13.81 -27.78 8.09
C MET A 174 -12.82 -27.98 6.94
N CYS A 175 -12.06 -26.93 6.56
CA CYS A 175 -10.96 -27.01 5.60
C CYS A 175 -9.74 -27.76 6.16
N ILE A 176 -9.37 -27.53 7.43
CA ILE A 176 -8.29 -28.29 8.10
C ILE A 176 -8.64 -29.78 8.20
N LEU A 177 -9.89 -30.09 8.58
CA LEU A 177 -10.35 -31.47 8.74
C LEU A 177 -10.69 -32.16 7.41
N LYS A 178 -10.68 -31.45 6.27
CA LYS A 178 -11.03 -31.94 4.92
C LYS A 178 -12.42 -32.61 4.83
N ILE A 179 -13.37 -32.23 5.70
CA ILE A 179 -14.75 -32.76 5.74
C ILE A 179 -15.65 -32.07 4.67
N ASN A 180 -15.11 -31.06 3.99
CA ASN A 180 -15.80 -30.13 3.10
C ASN A 180 -16.28 -30.71 1.75
N THR A 181 -15.92 -31.95 1.41
CA THR A 181 -16.31 -32.61 0.14
C THR A 181 -17.76 -33.08 0.08
N ASN A 182 -18.45 -33.22 1.21
CA ASN A 182 -19.81 -33.77 1.25
C ASN A 182 -20.88 -32.67 1.03
N ALA A 183 -21.73 -32.82 0.02
CA ALA A 183 -22.79 -31.86 -0.33
C ALA A 183 -23.79 -31.58 0.83
N ILE A 184 -23.99 -32.56 1.73
CA ILE A 184 -24.79 -32.40 2.96
C ILE A 184 -24.23 -31.28 3.84
N VAL A 185 -22.91 -31.14 3.92
CA VAL A 185 -22.23 -30.08 4.69
C VAL A 185 -22.52 -28.72 4.04
N GLY A 186 -22.55 -28.63 2.71
CA GLY A 186 -22.97 -27.46 1.93
C GLY A 186 -24.33 -26.89 2.38
N ASN A 187 -25.34 -27.75 2.49
CA ASN A 187 -26.67 -27.36 2.97
C ASN A 187 -26.66 -26.96 4.47
N LEU A 188 -25.86 -27.65 5.29
CA LEU A 188 -25.76 -27.40 6.72
C LEU A 188 -25.08 -26.05 7.05
N PHE A 189 -24.14 -25.59 6.21
CA PHE A 189 -23.54 -24.25 6.32
C PHE A 189 -24.58 -23.12 6.27
N ILE A 190 -25.55 -23.20 5.34
CA ILE A 190 -26.59 -22.16 5.18
C ILE A 190 -27.48 -22.10 6.44
N LEU A 191 -27.91 -23.26 6.94
CA LEU A 191 -28.70 -23.36 8.17
C LEU A 191 -27.93 -22.82 9.38
N LEU A 192 -26.64 -23.20 9.51
CA LEU A 192 -25.77 -22.72 10.57
C LEU A 192 -25.60 -21.19 10.54
N TYR A 193 -25.41 -20.59 9.36
CA TYR A 193 -25.28 -19.14 9.24
C TYR A 193 -26.53 -18.39 9.72
N VAL A 194 -27.74 -18.89 9.38
CA VAL A 194 -29.01 -18.33 9.85
C VAL A 194 -29.14 -18.45 11.38
N VAL A 195 -28.79 -19.61 11.95
CA VAL A 195 -28.80 -19.83 13.41
C VAL A 195 -27.80 -18.90 14.12
N LEU A 196 -26.57 -18.74 13.59
CA LEU A 196 -25.56 -17.83 14.13
C LEU A 196 -26.01 -16.36 14.09
N PHE A 197 -26.68 -15.94 13.01
CA PHE A 197 -27.23 -14.59 12.88
C PHE A 197 -28.35 -14.32 13.90
N ILE A 198 -29.32 -15.24 14.03
CA ILE A 198 -30.41 -15.12 15.01
C ILE A 198 -29.84 -15.11 16.44
N GLY A 199 -28.92 -16.03 16.75
CA GLY A 199 -28.24 -16.09 18.05
C GLY A 199 -27.48 -14.79 18.37
N GLY A 200 -26.71 -14.26 17.41
CA GLY A 200 -26.01 -12.99 17.56
C GLY A 200 -26.94 -11.81 17.83
N TYR A 201 -28.08 -11.73 17.13
CA TYR A 201 -29.06 -10.66 17.32
C TYR A 201 -29.61 -10.61 18.76
N PHE A 202 -29.96 -11.77 19.34
CA PHE A 202 -30.40 -11.86 20.72
C PHE A 202 -29.26 -11.65 21.72
N LEU A 203 -28.07 -12.19 21.46
CA LEU A 203 -26.90 -12.08 22.33
C LEU A 203 -26.52 -10.61 22.62
N ASN A 204 -26.63 -9.71 21.64
CA ASN A 204 -26.39 -8.28 21.84
C ASN A 204 -27.38 -7.63 22.82
N SER A 205 -28.68 -7.96 22.72
CA SER A 205 -29.70 -7.43 23.63
C SER A 205 -29.57 -8.03 25.04
N ILE A 206 -29.27 -9.33 25.14
CA ILE A 206 -28.97 -10.01 26.42
C ILE A 206 -27.76 -9.34 27.09
N TYR A 207 -26.67 -9.13 26.36
CA TYR A 207 -25.47 -8.46 26.85
C TYR A 207 -25.78 -7.04 27.36
N LYS A 208 -26.47 -6.21 26.55
CA LYS A 208 -26.91 -4.86 26.93
C LYS A 208 -27.74 -4.86 28.22
N ASN A 209 -28.71 -5.75 28.34
CA ASN A 209 -29.61 -5.78 29.48
C ASN A 209 -28.91 -6.30 30.76
N HIS A 210 -28.00 -7.27 30.62
CA HIS A 210 -27.13 -7.74 31.69
C HIS A 210 -26.16 -6.64 32.16
N LEU A 211 -25.54 -5.92 31.22
CA LEU A 211 -24.65 -4.78 31.48
C LEU A 211 -25.37 -3.68 32.28
N LEU A 212 -26.54 -3.24 31.82
CA LEU A 212 -27.37 -2.25 32.53
C LEU A 212 -27.76 -2.72 33.92
N LYS A 213 -28.24 -3.97 34.07
CA LYS A 213 -28.61 -4.54 35.37
C LYS A 213 -27.43 -4.54 36.35
N ASN A 214 -26.23 -4.85 35.88
CA ASN A 214 -25.02 -4.88 36.70
C ASN A 214 -24.54 -3.47 37.07
N ILE A 215 -24.62 -2.50 36.15
CA ILE A 215 -24.30 -1.09 36.44
C ILE A 215 -25.22 -0.55 37.54
N TYR A 216 -26.54 -0.64 37.35
CA TYR A 216 -27.50 -0.12 38.34
C TYR A 216 -27.41 -0.85 39.68
N LYS A 217 -27.20 -2.17 39.68
CA LYS A 217 -26.96 -2.93 40.91
C LYS A 217 -25.74 -2.40 41.67
N LYS A 218 -24.57 -2.32 41.02
CA LYS A 218 -23.33 -1.81 41.64
C LYS A 218 -23.47 -0.36 42.11
N PHE A 219 -24.19 0.47 41.35
CA PHE A 219 -24.44 1.87 41.71
C PHE A 219 -25.26 1.95 43.01
N HIS A 220 -26.41 1.26 43.06
CA HIS A 220 -27.26 1.17 44.27
C HIS A 220 -26.50 0.55 45.47
N GLU A 221 -25.65 -0.45 45.24
CA GLU A 221 -24.78 -1.02 46.29
C GLU A 221 -23.79 0.02 46.83
N LYS A 222 -23.12 0.79 45.96
CA LYS A 222 -22.19 1.86 46.37
C LYS A 222 -22.91 2.99 47.11
N GLU A 223 -24.09 3.38 46.64
CA GLU A 223 -24.95 4.43 47.23
C GLU A 223 -25.50 4.01 48.60
N SER A 224 -25.95 2.77 48.75
CA SER A 224 -26.38 2.20 50.03
C SER A 224 -25.22 2.18 51.05
N ILE A 225 -24.02 1.77 50.63
CA ILE A 225 -22.82 1.76 51.48
C ILE A 225 -22.36 3.18 51.84
N LYS A 226 -22.55 4.16 50.95
CA LYS A 226 -22.28 5.58 51.22
C LYS A 226 -23.20 6.09 52.34
N HIS A 227 -24.51 5.92 52.21
CA HIS A 227 -25.46 6.35 53.24
C HIS A 227 -25.26 5.66 54.59
N LEU A 228 -24.94 4.37 54.61
CA LEU A 228 -24.62 3.66 55.85
C LEU A 228 -23.40 4.28 56.55
N ARG A 229 -22.33 4.61 55.82
CA ARG A 229 -21.14 5.28 56.38
C ARG A 229 -21.46 6.69 56.90
N GLU A 230 -22.25 7.45 56.17
CA GLU A 230 -22.69 8.79 56.58
C GLU A 230 -23.47 8.69 57.91
N SER A 231 -24.46 7.81 58.01
CA SER A 231 -25.25 7.63 59.24
C SER A 231 -24.43 7.16 60.44
N VAL A 232 -23.45 6.26 60.25
CA VAL A 232 -22.57 5.81 61.34
C VAL A 232 -21.68 6.96 61.84
N SER A 233 -21.16 7.79 60.93
CA SER A 233 -20.26 8.89 61.31
C SER A 233 -20.94 10.00 62.11
N GLU A 234 -22.24 10.27 61.90
CA GLU A 234 -22.97 11.27 62.68
C GLU A 234 -23.35 10.79 64.09
N ASP A 235 -23.62 9.49 64.27
CA ASP A 235 -23.94 8.91 65.58
C ASP A 235 -22.67 8.71 66.44
N GLU A 236 -21.54 8.29 65.85
CA GLU A 236 -20.25 8.18 66.56
C GLU A 236 -19.77 9.54 67.12
N LEU A 237 -20.05 10.64 66.42
CA LEU A 237 -19.70 12.00 66.87
C LEU A 237 -20.63 12.57 67.97
N LYS A 238 -21.77 11.92 68.27
CA LYS A 238 -22.75 12.40 69.28
C LYS A 238 -22.75 11.63 70.59
N TYR A 239 -22.15 10.44 70.67
CA TYR A 239 -22.14 9.63 71.88
C TYR A 239 -20.76 9.55 72.54
N GLY A 240 -20.59 10.33 73.61
CA GLY A 240 -19.47 10.18 74.54
C GLY A 240 -19.37 8.75 75.09
N SER A 241 -18.13 8.30 75.33
CA SER A 241 -17.74 6.90 75.52
C SER A 241 -18.53 6.12 76.57
N GLU A 242 -19.04 6.77 77.62
CA GLU A 242 -19.73 6.12 78.73
C GLU A 242 -21.09 5.48 78.37
N LYS A 243 -21.74 5.89 77.27
CA LYS A 243 -23.10 5.41 76.93
C LYS A 243 -23.17 4.22 75.95
N LEU A 244 -22.07 3.86 75.28
CA LEU A 244 -22.07 2.78 74.28
C LEU A 244 -22.10 1.36 74.88
N VAL A 245 -21.88 1.22 76.18
CA VAL A 245 -21.71 -0.08 76.89
C VAL A 245 -22.98 -0.96 76.91
N LYS A 246 -24.18 -0.44 76.60
CA LYS A 246 -25.46 -1.11 76.92
C LYS A 246 -26.40 -1.52 75.75
N LYS A 247 -25.94 -1.56 74.49
CA LYS A 247 -26.77 -2.07 73.36
C LYS A 247 -25.95 -2.87 72.34
N ASN A 248 -25.79 -4.18 72.55
CA ASN A 248 -25.41 -5.26 71.60
C ASN A 248 -24.33 -4.97 70.53
N PHE A 249 -23.58 -3.88 70.63
CA PHE A 249 -22.67 -3.40 69.60
C PHE A 249 -21.45 -4.30 69.49
N TYR A 250 -21.08 -5.03 70.55
CA TYR A 250 -19.99 -5.99 70.55
C TYR A 250 -20.13 -7.08 69.47
N ASN A 251 -21.34 -7.58 69.21
CA ASN A 251 -21.57 -8.54 68.11
C ASN A 251 -21.40 -7.91 66.71
N SER A 252 -21.47 -6.58 66.61
CA SER A 252 -21.15 -5.82 65.40
C SER A 252 -19.66 -5.46 65.34
N VAL A 253 -19.04 -5.10 66.48
CA VAL A 253 -17.61 -4.77 66.59
C VAL A 253 -16.75 -6.01 66.32
N GLU A 254 -17.09 -7.17 66.89
CA GLU A 254 -16.42 -8.44 66.59
C GLU A 254 -16.52 -8.79 65.10
N ARG A 255 -17.67 -8.47 64.48
CA ARG A 255 -17.85 -8.60 63.03
C ARG A 255 -16.98 -7.59 62.26
N ILE A 256 -16.85 -6.34 62.71
CA ILE A 256 -16.02 -5.29 62.12
C ILE A 256 -14.50 -5.58 62.29
N THR A 257 -14.09 -6.28 63.35
CA THR A 257 -12.69 -6.69 63.55
C THR A 257 -12.33 -7.96 62.80
N ASN A 258 -13.28 -8.91 62.64
CA ASN A 258 -13.03 -10.20 61.99
C ASN A 258 -13.32 -10.17 60.48
N GLU A 259 -14.33 -9.43 60.01
CA GLU A 259 -14.43 -9.05 58.60
C GLU A 259 -13.38 -7.97 58.33
N VAL A 260 -12.19 -8.40 57.90
CA VAL A 260 -11.16 -7.49 57.36
C VAL A 260 -11.81 -6.64 56.28
N PHE A 261 -12.06 -5.36 56.58
CA PHE A 261 -12.67 -4.40 55.66
C PHE A 261 -11.71 -4.12 54.50
N ILE A 262 -11.67 -5.02 53.52
CA ILE A 262 -10.97 -4.83 52.26
C ILE A 262 -11.59 -3.59 51.62
N LYS A 263 -10.86 -2.46 51.68
CA LYS A 263 -11.29 -1.11 51.30
C LYS A 263 -11.37 -0.95 49.76
N LYS A 264 -11.82 -1.99 49.07
CA LYS A 264 -11.93 -2.12 47.62
C LYS A 264 -13.11 -1.26 47.16
N GLU A 265 -12.79 -0.18 46.45
CA GLU A 265 -13.82 0.66 45.84
C GLU A 265 -14.67 -0.15 44.86
N ILE A 266 -16.00 -0.01 44.98
CA ILE A 266 -16.96 -0.62 44.04
C ILE A 266 -16.87 0.15 42.72
N LYS A 267 -16.17 -0.43 41.75
CA LYS A 267 -16.16 0.06 40.37
C LYS A 267 -17.48 -0.28 39.68
N VAL A 268 -18.42 0.67 39.74
CA VAL A 268 -19.72 0.65 39.05
C VAL A 268 -19.52 0.33 37.56
N PHE A 269 -18.70 1.11 36.87
CA PHE A 269 -18.42 0.95 35.45
C PHE A 269 -17.08 0.22 35.25
N ASN A 270 -16.97 -0.57 34.18
CA ASN A 270 -15.71 -1.22 33.80
C ASN A 270 -14.99 -0.43 32.69
N ASN A 271 -15.72 0.39 31.92
CA ASN A 271 -15.19 1.32 30.93
C ASN A 271 -16.13 2.52 30.72
N TYR A 272 -15.61 3.61 30.13
CA TYR A 272 -16.33 4.88 30.06
C TYR A 272 -17.56 4.92 29.14
N TYR A 273 -17.67 4.01 28.16
CA TYR A 273 -18.87 3.91 27.32
C TYR A 273 -20.08 3.42 28.13
N GLU A 274 -19.86 2.71 29.23
CA GLU A 274 -20.93 2.22 30.11
C GLU A 274 -21.70 3.37 30.79
N CYS A 275 -21.04 4.51 31.06
CA CYS A 275 -21.66 5.71 31.62
C CYS A 275 -22.75 6.25 30.68
N ASP A 276 -22.43 6.39 29.39
CA ASP A 276 -23.39 6.79 28.36
C ASP A 276 -24.45 5.72 28.09
N ILE A 277 -24.09 4.43 28.11
CA ILE A 277 -25.04 3.33 27.97
C ILE A 277 -26.10 3.38 29.07
N ALA A 278 -25.70 3.64 30.32
CA ALA A 278 -26.59 3.83 31.45
C ALA A 278 -27.51 5.05 31.26
N CYS A 279 -26.95 6.24 30.99
CA CYS A 279 -27.72 7.49 30.94
C CYS A 279 -28.71 7.62 29.75
N ARG A 280 -28.74 6.66 28.81
CA ARG A 280 -29.61 6.70 27.60
C ARG A 280 -31.11 6.61 27.87
N PHE A 281 -31.57 6.31 29.08
CA PHE A 281 -33.00 6.42 29.43
C PHE A 281 -33.54 7.84 29.23
N LEU A 282 -32.68 8.87 29.32
CA LEU A 282 -33.03 10.28 29.05
C LEU A 282 -33.62 10.56 27.66
N ARG A 283 -33.49 9.62 26.72
CA ARG A 283 -34.15 9.73 25.41
C ARG A 283 -35.65 9.47 25.46
N LYS A 284 -36.12 8.71 26.45
CA LYS A 284 -37.53 8.34 26.64
C LYS A 284 -38.19 9.04 27.83
N ASN A 285 -37.41 9.46 28.83
CA ASN A 285 -37.91 10.15 30.02
C ASN A 285 -37.06 11.40 30.30
N ARG A 286 -37.66 12.57 30.56
CA ARG A 286 -36.93 13.86 30.72
C ARG A 286 -37.39 14.67 31.95
N ASP A 287 -38.07 13.99 32.84
CA ASP A 287 -38.32 14.32 34.25
C ASP A 287 -37.02 14.64 35.02
N ILE A 288 -37.17 15.26 36.19
CA ILE A 288 -36.05 15.84 36.94
C ILE A 288 -35.31 14.77 37.76
N GLU A 289 -36.03 13.72 38.17
CA GLU A 289 -35.49 12.52 38.80
C GLU A 289 -34.54 11.78 37.85
N ALA A 290 -34.92 11.65 36.57
CA ALA A 290 -34.05 11.08 35.54
C ALA A 290 -32.83 11.97 35.24
N TYR A 291 -32.98 13.30 35.28
CA TYR A 291 -31.85 14.22 35.19
C TYR A 291 -30.86 14.01 36.35
N ASN A 292 -31.36 13.94 37.58
CA ASN A 292 -30.54 13.75 38.78
C ASN A 292 -29.83 12.38 38.78
N LEU A 293 -30.53 11.30 38.42
CA LEU A 293 -29.93 9.97 38.26
C LEU A 293 -28.82 9.97 37.20
N MET A 294 -29.03 10.63 36.04
CA MET A 294 -27.98 10.80 35.03
C MET A 294 -26.78 11.59 35.56
N LYS A 295 -27.02 12.66 36.32
CA LYS A 295 -25.97 13.49 36.91
C LYS A 295 -25.10 12.65 37.85
N SER A 296 -25.70 11.92 38.80
CA SER A 296 -24.95 11.09 39.74
C SER A 296 -24.25 9.89 39.08
N LEU A 297 -24.83 9.31 38.01
CA LEU A 297 -24.15 8.29 37.19
C LEU A 297 -22.91 8.86 36.48
N PHE A 298 -22.96 10.09 35.96
CA PHE A 298 -21.78 10.73 35.37
C PHE A 298 -20.78 11.23 36.40
N GLU A 299 -21.20 11.70 37.58
CA GLU A 299 -20.28 12.06 38.68
C GLU A 299 -19.47 10.84 39.15
N GLU A 300 -20.12 9.69 39.30
CA GLU A 300 -19.45 8.40 39.60
C GLU A 300 -18.56 7.94 38.42
N GLY A 301 -19.00 8.12 37.17
CA GLY A 301 -18.20 7.81 35.98
C GLY A 301 -16.95 8.69 35.85
N ILE A 302 -17.07 9.99 36.16
CA ILE A 302 -15.96 10.95 36.25
C ILE A 302 -15.00 10.53 37.36
N SER A 303 -15.52 10.10 38.52
CA SER A 303 -14.70 9.64 39.64
C SER A 303 -13.87 8.39 39.29
N GLN A 304 -14.40 7.48 38.48
CA GLN A 304 -13.69 6.27 38.05
C GLN A 304 -12.72 6.49 36.89
N PHE A 305 -13.03 7.42 35.97
CA PHE A 305 -12.26 7.65 34.74
C PHE A 305 -11.72 9.08 34.67
N LYS A 306 -11.16 9.59 35.77
CA LYS A 306 -10.63 10.96 35.94
C LYS A 306 -9.63 11.44 34.88
N HIS A 307 -9.06 10.54 34.08
CA HIS A 307 -8.10 10.87 33.03
C HIS A 307 -8.67 10.74 31.60
N GLU A 308 -9.94 10.35 31.44
CA GLU A 308 -10.58 10.17 30.14
C GLU A 308 -11.59 11.29 29.84
N ALA A 309 -11.09 12.32 29.15
CA ALA A 309 -11.84 13.50 28.73
C ALA A 309 -13.15 13.20 27.98
N ASN A 310 -13.29 12.03 27.35
CA ASN A 310 -14.52 11.62 26.70
C ASN A 310 -15.69 11.46 27.69
N VAL A 311 -15.47 11.07 28.95
CA VAL A 311 -16.54 11.08 29.97
C VAL A 311 -17.06 12.49 30.18
N TYR A 312 -16.14 13.43 30.39
CA TYR A 312 -16.46 14.82 30.69
C TYR A 312 -17.20 15.48 29.52
N LEU A 313 -16.73 15.27 28.29
CA LEU A 313 -17.40 15.73 27.07
C LEU A 313 -18.83 15.17 26.93
N ILE A 314 -19.03 13.89 27.23
CA ILE A 314 -20.36 13.26 27.18
C ILE A 314 -21.26 13.81 28.30
N ALA A 315 -20.76 13.88 29.54
CA ALA A 315 -21.49 14.37 30.69
C ALA A 315 -21.94 15.83 30.51
N TRP A 316 -21.01 16.72 30.12
CA TRP A 316 -21.31 18.11 29.74
C TRP A 316 -22.37 18.16 28.64
N TYR A 317 -22.30 17.27 27.64
CA TYR A 317 -23.27 17.26 26.54
C TYR A 317 -24.69 16.85 26.99
N TYR A 318 -24.83 15.84 27.87
CA TYR A 318 -26.15 15.51 28.46
C TYR A 318 -26.67 16.63 29.36
N MET A 319 -25.81 17.21 30.21
CA MET A 319 -26.17 18.33 31.09
C MET A 319 -26.62 19.57 30.27
N HIS A 320 -25.83 19.99 29.28
CA HIS A 320 -26.14 21.10 28.38
C HIS A 320 -27.39 20.82 27.54
N SER A 321 -27.58 19.60 27.01
CA SER A 321 -28.79 19.24 26.27
C SER A 321 -30.05 19.33 27.14
N MET A 322 -29.96 18.94 28.42
CA MET A 322 -31.06 19.10 29.39
C MET A 322 -31.26 20.55 29.83
N LYS A 323 -30.18 21.32 30.07
CA LYS A 323 -30.21 22.78 30.29
C LYS A 323 -30.97 23.47 29.15
N VAL A 324 -30.64 23.18 27.90
CA VAL A 324 -31.32 23.71 26.70
C VAL A 324 -32.77 23.23 26.61
N PHE A 325 -33.07 21.96 26.90
CA PHE A 325 -34.45 21.46 26.92
C PHE A 325 -35.31 22.18 27.97
N TYR A 326 -34.80 22.40 29.19
CA TYR A 326 -35.51 23.11 30.26
C TYR A 326 -35.59 24.63 30.01
N LYS A 327 -34.57 25.23 29.38
CA LYS A 327 -34.55 26.63 28.91
C LYS A 327 -35.64 26.85 27.85
N ASN A 328 -35.68 26.00 26.81
CA ASN A 328 -36.63 26.09 25.70
C ASN A 328 -38.09 25.82 26.09
N ASN A 329 -38.34 24.94 27.07
CA ASN A 329 -39.69 24.67 27.59
C ASN A 329 -40.11 25.59 28.74
N ASN A 330 -39.34 26.64 29.05
CA ASN A 330 -39.54 27.56 30.18
C ASN A 330 -39.56 26.89 31.58
N LEU A 331 -39.16 25.61 31.69
CA LEU A 331 -39.12 24.85 32.93
C LEU A 331 -37.96 25.24 33.85
N ILE A 332 -36.89 25.85 33.30
CA ILE A 332 -35.68 26.22 34.06
C ILE A 332 -35.94 27.21 35.20
N LYS A 333 -37.11 27.88 35.24
CA LYS A 333 -37.53 28.75 36.36
C LYS A 333 -38.09 27.99 37.57
N LYS A 334 -38.35 26.69 37.46
CA LYS A 334 -38.89 25.85 38.55
C LYS A 334 -37.81 25.18 39.41
N TYR A 335 -36.54 25.29 39.01
CA TYR A 335 -35.41 24.59 39.58
C TYR A 335 -34.22 25.56 39.69
N ASP A 336 -33.20 25.20 40.46
CA ASP A 336 -31.98 25.99 40.53
C ASP A 336 -31.23 25.95 39.18
N MET A 337 -30.63 27.08 38.80
CA MET A 337 -29.78 27.15 37.61
C MET A 337 -28.43 26.44 37.83
N GLU A 338 -27.93 26.38 39.07
CA GLU A 338 -26.71 25.65 39.44
C GLU A 338 -26.87 24.13 39.25
N LEU A 339 -28.10 23.60 39.35
CA LEU A 339 -28.40 22.19 39.07
C LEU A 339 -27.94 21.77 37.66
N PHE A 340 -28.04 22.71 36.70
CA PHE A 340 -27.68 22.57 35.29
C PHE A 340 -26.28 23.12 34.95
N ASN A 341 -25.48 23.52 35.94
CA ASN A 341 -24.11 23.98 35.72
C ASN A 341 -23.20 22.78 35.40
N GLY A 342 -22.79 22.66 34.13
CA GLY A 342 -21.83 21.67 33.64
C GLY A 342 -20.41 22.20 33.51
N ASP A 343 -20.13 23.45 33.90
CA ASP A 343 -18.89 24.15 33.56
C ASP A 343 -17.67 23.50 34.21
N ASN A 344 -17.82 23.05 35.46
CA ASN A 344 -16.79 22.34 36.21
C ASN A 344 -16.44 20.99 35.58
N VAL A 345 -17.39 20.35 34.87
CA VAL A 345 -17.12 19.13 34.10
C VAL A 345 -16.23 19.47 32.90
N LEU A 346 -16.42 20.63 32.28
CA LEU A 346 -15.62 21.02 31.12
C LEU A 346 -14.23 21.50 31.52
N SER A 347 -14.08 22.31 32.58
CA SER A 347 -12.75 22.75 33.05
C SER A 347 -11.87 21.55 33.43
N ASN A 348 -12.41 20.61 34.22
CA ASN A 348 -11.69 19.40 34.64
C ASN A 348 -11.27 18.48 33.46
N SER A 349 -11.80 18.71 32.26
CA SER A 349 -11.39 18.01 31.04
C SER A 349 -10.19 18.67 30.32
N MET A 350 -9.93 19.95 30.56
CA MET A 350 -8.84 20.72 29.93
C MET A 350 -7.46 20.34 30.50
N ASP A 351 -7.40 20.05 31.80
CA ASP A 351 -6.19 19.65 32.53
C ASP A 351 -5.65 18.27 32.10
N LEU A 352 -6.42 17.54 31.30
CA LEU A 352 -6.08 16.19 30.86
C LEU A 352 -5.11 16.21 29.67
N LYS A 353 -4.45 15.08 29.40
CA LYS A 353 -3.50 14.94 28.29
C LYS A 353 -4.23 14.77 26.95
N LEU A 354 -4.87 15.84 26.49
CA LEU A 354 -5.74 15.86 25.31
C LEU A 354 -4.97 15.77 23.98
N ASP A 355 -5.45 14.91 23.08
CA ASP A 355 -5.09 14.96 21.66
C ASP A 355 -5.75 16.16 20.93
N MET A 356 -5.36 16.40 19.68
CA MET A 356 -5.84 17.54 18.87
C MET A 356 -7.36 17.53 18.63
N ARG A 357 -8.00 16.36 18.61
CA ARG A 357 -9.44 16.24 18.38
C ARG A 357 -10.22 16.43 19.69
N LYS A 358 -9.76 15.84 20.80
CA LYS A 358 -10.37 16.10 22.12
C LYS A 358 -10.21 17.57 22.51
N LYS A 359 -9.06 18.21 22.19
CA LYS A 359 -8.90 19.67 22.20
C LYS A 359 -9.96 20.37 21.35
N TYR A 360 -10.09 20.07 20.06
CA TYR A 360 -11.12 20.70 19.22
C TYR A 360 -12.55 20.55 19.77
N LEU A 361 -12.91 19.39 20.34
CA LEU A 361 -14.23 19.15 20.94
C LEU A 361 -14.42 19.94 22.23
N ILE A 362 -13.39 20.00 23.10
CA ILE A 362 -13.42 20.77 24.35
C ILE A 362 -13.43 22.25 24.03
N ASN A 363 -12.55 22.78 23.17
CA ASN A 363 -12.59 24.15 22.68
C ASN A 363 -13.93 24.53 22.00
N LYS A 364 -14.69 23.55 21.46
CA LYS A 364 -16.03 23.78 20.89
C LYS A 364 -17.13 23.79 21.95
N ALA A 365 -17.09 22.91 22.94
CA ALA A 365 -17.97 22.97 24.12
C ALA A 365 -17.65 24.22 24.97
N GLU A 366 -16.38 24.61 25.03
CA GLU A 366 -15.86 25.79 25.71
C GLU A 366 -16.30 27.04 24.98
N SER A 367 -16.14 27.17 23.66
CA SER A 367 -16.67 28.35 22.96
C SER A 367 -18.20 28.46 23.02
N LEU A 368 -18.95 27.37 23.15
CA LEU A 368 -20.38 27.41 23.48
C LEU A 368 -20.64 27.88 24.92
N THR A 369 -19.86 27.39 25.88
CA THR A 369 -19.93 27.77 27.30
C THR A 369 -19.44 29.20 27.54
N GLU A 370 -18.43 29.67 26.81
CA GLU A 370 -17.91 31.03 26.79
C GLU A 370 -18.87 32.00 26.13
N LEU A 371 -19.69 31.56 25.16
CA LEU A 371 -20.80 32.40 24.68
C LEU A 371 -21.83 32.58 25.82
N GLU A 372 -22.20 31.52 26.55
CA GLU A 372 -23.02 31.65 27.77
C GLU A 372 -22.31 32.29 28.99
N LYS A 373 -20.96 32.39 29.01
CA LYS A 373 -20.17 33.00 30.10
C LYS A 373 -19.64 34.40 29.82
N LYS A 374 -19.51 34.81 28.55
CA LYS A 374 -19.34 36.22 28.17
C LYS A 374 -20.68 36.95 28.22
N GLU A 375 -21.78 36.19 28.31
CA GLU A 375 -23.05 36.60 28.91
C GLU A 375 -23.00 36.70 30.47
N SER A 376 -21.88 36.39 31.19
CA SER A 376 -21.85 36.36 32.68
C SER A 376 -20.61 36.88 33.48
N SER A 377 -19.35 36.48 33.22
CA SER A 377 -18.23 36.61 34.23
C SER A 377 -16.84 36.15 33.72
N MET A 378 -15.67 36.84 33.82
CA MET A 378 -15.30 38.23 34.19
C MET A 378 -14.61 38.56 35.57
N ASN A 379 -13.55 37.86 36.04
CA ASN A 379 -12.62 38.44 37.07
C ASN A 379 -11.17 37.84 37.20
N ARG A 380 -10.42 38.29 38.24
CA ARG A 380 -8.95 38.35 38.53
C ARG A 380 -8.19 37.10 39.11
N THR A 381 -6.91 37.32 39.48
CA THR A 381 -5.74 36.40 39.53
C THR A 381 -4.74 36.64 40.71
N SER A 382 -3.68 35.79 40.85
CA SER A 382 -2.38 36.11 41.52
C SER A 382 -1.29 35.03 41.29
N ASN A 383 -0.11 35.33 40.71
CA ASN A 383 0.99 34.34 40.50
C ASN A 383 2.40 34.93 40.11
N GLU A 384 2.86 36.04 40.72
CA GLU A 384 3.56 37.09 39.94
C GLU A 384 5.11 37.17 39.86
N VAL A 385 5.92 36.48 40.70
CA VAL A 385 7.34 36.91 40.89
C VAL A 385 8.38 36.20 40.02
N SER A 386 8.33 34.88 39.82
CA SER A 386 9.32 34.17 38.97
C SER A 386 9.14 34.45 37.47
N SER A 387 8.00 35.00 37.10
CA SER A 387 7.56 35.29 35.74
C SER A 387 8.31 36.46 35.11
N THR A 388 8.62 37.51 35.88
CA THR A 388 9.05 38.82 35.35
C THR A 388 10.40 38.80 34.62
N LEU A 389 11.42 38.11 35.13
CA LEU A 389 12.73 38.03 34.48
C LEU A 389 12.67 37.25 33.14
N LYS A 390 12.01 36.08 33.13
CA LYS A 390 11.86 35.27 31.90
C LYS A 390 11.00 35.99 30.85
N LEU A 391 9.99 36.73 31.31
CA LEU A 391 9.15 37.58 30.48
C LEU A 391 9.98 38.62 29.71
N GLU A 392 10.98 39.24 30.33
CA GLU A 392 11.75 40.36 29.74
C GLU A 392 12.68 39.92 28.59
N GLU A 393 13.39 38.80 28.73
CA GLU A 393 14.19 38.20 27.64
C GLU A 393 13.30 37.85 26.42
N LEU A 394 12.11 37.32 26.69
CA LEU A 394 11.14 36.97 25.65
C LEU A 394 10.49 38.22 25.01
N LYS A 395 10.18 39.27 25.79
CA LYS A 395 9.71 40.59 25.29
C LYS A 395 10.70 41.10 24.24
N ASN A 396 11.97 41.23 24.59
CA ASN A 396 13.01 41.80 23.72
C ASN A 396 13.18 40.96 22.44
N THR A 397 13.19 39.63 22.57
CA THR A 397 13.28 38.72 21.41
C THR A 397 12.07 38.84 20.46
N ALA A 398 10.86 39.05 21.00
CA ALA A 398 9.65 39.28 20.21
C ALA A 398 9.65 40.66 19.53
N VAL A 399 10.06 41.72 20.25
CA VAL A 399 10.18 43.09 19.72
C VAL A 399 11.23 43.19 18.61
N MET A 400 12.40 42.56 18.76
CA MET A 400 13.40 42.46 17.69
C MET A 400 12.80 41.86 16.39
N THR A 401 12.05 40.77 16.54
CA THR A 401 11.42 40.07 15.41
C THR A 401 10.25 40.89 14.81
N HIS A 402 9.58 41.71 15.61
CA HIS A 402 8.56 42.68 15.20
C HIS A 402 9.20 43.81 14.36
N ILE A 403 10.31 44.40 14.83
CA ILE A 403 11.06 45.44 14.11
C ILE A 403 11.61 44.91 12.77
N GLU A 404 12.16 43.69 12.74
CA GLU A 404 12.59 43.03 11.48
C GLU A 404 11.42 42.88 10.48
N ALA A 405 10.20 42.58 10.95
CA ALA A 405 9.01 42.51 10.10
C ALA A 405 8.58 43.89 9.56
N LEU A 406 8.60 44.93 10.39
CA LEU A 406 8.29 46.31 9.99
C LEU A 406 9.31 46.85 8.98
N LYS A 407 10.61 46.59 9.17
CA LYS A 407 11.68 46.96 8.21
C LYS A 407 11.46 46.34 6.83
N GLU A 408 11.02 45.09 6.75
CA GLU A 408 10.68 44.44 5.47
C GLU A 408 9.37 44.99 4.84
N ILE A 409 8.36 45.30 5.66
CA ILE A 409 7.11 45.96 5.21
C ILE A 409 7.43 47.35 4.62
N LYS A 410 8.20 48.17 5.32
CA LYS A 410 8.66 49.48 4.84
C LYS A 410 9.47 49.36 3.54
N THR A 411 10.42 48.41 3.48
CA THR A 411 11.25 48.15 2.29
C THR A 411 10.39 47.77 1.08
N LEU A 412 9.34 46.96 1.29
CA LEU A 412 8.38 46.61 0.25
C LEU A 412 7.56 47.82 -0.22
N PHE A 413 7.11 48.69 0.69
CA PHE A 413 6.43 49.94 0.31
C PHE A 413 7.33 50.89 -0.49
N THR A 414 8.60 51.08 -0.09
CA THR A 414 9.58 51.89 -0.83
C THR A 414 9.79 51.36 -2.26
N LYS A 415 9.80 50.03 -2.43
CA LYS A 415 9.90 49.40 -3.74
C LYS A 415 8.61 49.53 -4.56
N LEU A 416 7.44 49.36 -3.97
CA LEU A 416 6.16 49.59 -4.66
C LEU A 416 6.03 51.06 -5.13
N ARG A 417 6.40 52.03 -4.29
CA ARG A 417 6.41 53.48 -4.63
C ARG A 417 7.32 53.82 -5.82
N SER A 418 8.46 53.14 -5.92
CA SER A 418 9.44 53.34 -7.00
C SER A 418 9.20 52.45 -8.23
N SER A 419 8.29 51.47 -8.15
CA SER A 419 8.03 50.50 -9.21
C SER A 419 7.30 51.10 -10.43
N THR A 420 8.05 51.44 -11.47
CA THR A 420 7.51 51.75 -12.81
C THR A 420 7.42 50.50 -13.70
N ASN A 421 8.27 49.50 -13.45
CA ASN A 421 8.47 48.32 -14.28
C ASN A 421 7.71 47.09 -13.75
N ILE A 422 6.85 46.54 -14.60
CA ILE A 422 6.04 45.33 -14.36
C ILE A 422 6.88 44.10 -13.98
N LYS A 423 8.11 43.97 -14.47
CA LYS A 423 8.97 42.80 -14.20
C LYS A 423 9.44 42.74 -12.75
N ASP A 424 9.67 43.89 -12.12
CA ASP A 424 10.25 43.98 -10.78
C ASP A 424 9.28 43.45 -9.71
N ILE A 425 7.97 43.55 -9.97
CA ILE A 425 6.88 43.05 -9.12
C ILE A 425 7.03 41.54 -8.82
N LEU A 426 7.57 40.74 -9.75
CA LEU A 426 7.82 39.33 -9.51
C LEU A 426 8.94 39.08 -8.48
N THR A 427 9.89 40.01 -8.34
CA THR A 427 10.92 39.94 -7.31
C THR A 427 10.33 40.12 -5.91
N TYR A 428 9.25 40.91 -5.78
CA TYR A 428 8.67 41.28 -4.48
C TYR A 428 8.06 40.11 -3.69
N ASN A 429 7.89 38.94 -4.33
CA ASN A 429 7.63 37.67 -3.65
C ASN A 429 8.70 37.30 -2.59
N THR A 430 9.93 37.86 -2.63
CA THR A 430 10.90 37.69 -1.53
C THR A 430 10.43 38.40 -0.27
N TYR A 431 10.03 39.67 -0.39
CA TYR A 431 9.57 40.48 0.74
C TYR A 431 8.32 39.85 1.38
N VAL A 432 7.35 39.38 0.60
CA VAL A 432 6.21 38.60 1.12
C VAL A 432 6.66 37.36 1.90
N SER A 433 7.68 36.64 1.42
CA SER A 433 8.20 35.46 2.11
C SER A 433 9.00 35.79 3.37
N ASN A 434 9.64 36.95 3.45
CA ASN A 434 10.39 37.39 4.62
C ASN A 434 9.43 37.96 5.68
N ILE A 435 8.48 38.80 5.27
CA ILE A 435 7.36 39.24 6.11
C ILE A 435 6.62 38.01 6.68
N CYS A 436 6.35 36.98 5.87
CA CYS A 436 5.79 35.71 6.34
C CYS A 436 6.66 34.98 7.38
N LYS A 437 8.00 34.98 7.21
CA LYS A 437 8.97 34.39 8.15
C LYS A 437 8.90 35.12 9.50
N TYR A 438 9.06 36.44 9.50
CA TYR A 438 9.06 37.25 10.73
C TYR A 438 7.67 37.30 11.40
N GLN A 439 6.58 37.42 10.63
CA GLN A 439 5.20 37.30 11.14
C GLN A 439 4.98 36.01 11.92
N ASN A 440 5.33 34.84 11.35
CA ASN A 440 5.12 33.56 12.04
C ASN A 440 6.01 33.44 13.29
N SER A 441 7.22 33.98 13.25
CA SER A 441 8.16 33.96 14.39
C SER A 441 7.66 34.85 15.55
N ALA A 442 7.43 36.14 15.31
CA ALA A 442 6.92 37.09 16.31
C ALA A 442 5.55 36.68 16.84
N TYR A 443 4.63 36.20 15.98
CA TYR A 443 3.34 35.67 16.42
C TYR A 443 3.48 34.46 17.35
N SER A 444 4.49 33.59 17.13
CA SER A 444 4.75 32.45 18.02
C SER A 444 5.38 32.89 19.36
N GLN A 445 6.27 33.87 19.33
CA GLN A 445 6.92 34.45 20.52
C GLN A 445 5.89 35.16 21.39
N TYR A 446 5.17 36.16 20.86
CA TYR A 446 4.11 36.87 21.61
C TYR A 446 3.02 35.94 22.14
N ASN A 447 2.57 34.93 21.38
CA ASN A 447 1.61 33.94 21.88
C ASN A 447 2.17 33.08 23.02
N SER A 448 3.48 32.79 23.04
CA SER A 448 4.10 32.08 24.15
C SER A 448 4.09 32.97 25.40
N ILE A 449 4.51 34.23 25.25
CA ILE A 449 4.58 35.20 26.35
C ILE A 449 3.19 35.46 26.94
N ILE A 450 2.15 35.67 26.12
CA ILE A 450 0.79 35.94 26.59
C ILE A 450 0.13 34.71 27.23
N ARG A 451 0.56 33.49 26.88
CA ARG A 451 0.10 32.26 27.54
C ARG A 451 0.78 32.02 28.88
N GLU A 452 2.03 32.42 29.02
CA GLU A 452 2.80 32.25 30.25
C GLU A 452 2.55 33.41 31.23
N PHE A 453 2.32 34.62 30.72
CA PHE A 453 2.19 35.88 31.46
C PHE A 453 0.97 36.70 30.95
N PRO A 454 -0.28 36.21 31.13
CA PRO A 454 -1.48 36.85 30.59
C PRO A 454 -1.83 38.20 31.24
N ASP A 455 -1.36 38.44 32.48
CA ASP A 455 -1.56 39.71 33.19
C ASP A 455 -0.57 40.80 32.73
N GLU A 456 0.41 40.46 31.87
CA GLU A 456 1.46 41.40 31.46
C GLU A 456 0.94 42.50 30.52
N LYS A 457 0.64 43.64 31.15
CA LYS A 457 0.00 44.79 30.52
C LYS A 457 0.84 45.46 29.42
N GLU A 458 2.16 45.29 29.40
CA GLU A 458 2.99 45.84 28.33
C GLU A 458 3.06 44.93 27.09
N THR A 459 3.32 43.63 27.29
CA THR A 459 3.35 42.63 26.21
C THR A 459 2.05 42.62 25.42
N ILE A 460 0.89 42.73 26.08
CA ILE A 460 -0.40 42.76 25.39
C ILE A 460 -0.52 44.01 24.49
N LYS A 461 0.00 45.18 24.90
CA LYS A 461 0.06 46.36 24.01
C LYS A 461 0.97 46.11 22.81
N MET A 462 2.16 45.56 23.03
CA MET A 462 3.11 45.29 21.93
C MET A 462 2.60 44.21 20.97
N TYR A 463 1.83 43.25 21.47
CA TYR A 463 1.13 42.27 20.63
C TYR A 463 -0.09 42.87 19.91
N ILE A 464 -0.83 43.80 20.53
CA ILE A 464 -1.88 44.58 19.85
C ILE A 464 -1.28 45.37 18.68
N LEU A 465 -0.16 46.07 18.90
CA LEU A 465 0.58 46.80 17.85
C LEU A 465 1.08 45.84 16.77
N PHE A 466 1.68 44.71 17.13
CA PHE A 466 2.09 43.67 16.17
C PHE A 466 0.90 43.12 15.35
N LEU A 467 -0.26 42.95 16.01
CA LEU A 467 -1.49 42.50 15.37
C LEU A 467 -2.07 43.53 14.40
N THR A 468 -2.02 44.83 14.70
CA THR A 468 -2.45 45.88 13.76
C THR A 468 -1.43 46.10 12.65
N ASP A 469 -0.16 46.34 13.01
CA ASP A 469 0.84 46.95 12.14
C ASP A 469 1.65 45.95 11.31
N VAL A 470 1.69 44.68 11.73
CA VAL A 470 2.36 43.61 10.98
C VAL A 470 1.39 42.54 10.48
N MET A 471 0.41 42.13 11.30
CA MET A 471 -0.52 41.05 10.93
C MET A 471 -1.82 41.54 10.28
N GLY A 472 -2.16 42.82 10.40
CA GLY A 472 -3.44 43.39 9.91
C GLY A 472 -4.67 42.66 10.47
N LYS A 473 -4.62 42.21 11.73
CA LYS A 473 -5.65 41.48 12.48
C LYS A 473 -6.30 42.42 13.51
N GLU A 474 -6.87 43.51 13.00
CA GLU A 474 -7.56 44.53 13.80
C GLU A 474 -8.71 43.97 14.63
N ASP A 475 -9.34 42.88 14.19
CA ASP A 475 -10.37 42.14 14.93
C ASP A 475 -9.82 41.49 16.21
N VAL A 476 -8.66 40.82 16.11
CA VAL A 476 -7.99 40.20 17.26
C VAL A 476 -7.37 41.27 18.15
N ALA A 477 -6.76 42.31 17.56
CA ALA A 477 -6.23 43.46 18.29
C ALA A 477 -7.33 44.19 19.08
N TYR A 478 -8.50 44.42 18.46
CA TYR A 478 -9.66 45.05 19.09
C TYR A 478 -10.27 44.19 20.20
N HIS A 479 -10.28 42.87 20.04
CA HIS A 479 -10.66 41.95 21.11
C HIS A 479 -9.72 42.09 22.33
N TYR A 480 -8.41 42.08 22.12
CA TYR A 480 -7.45 42.31 23.22
C TYR A 480 -7.53 43.73 23.79
N SER A 481 -7.75 44.78 22.99
CA SER A 481 -7.89 46.16 23.52
C SER A 481 -9.18 46.36 24.31
N ASN A 482 -10.29 45.71 23.93
CA ASN A 482 -11.55 45.79 24.68
C ASN A 482 -11.47 45.07 26.03
N ILE A 483 -10.72 43.96 26.13
CA ILE A 483 -10.39 43.29 27.40
C ILE A 483 -9.57 44.22 28.33
N PHE A 484 -8.92 45.23 27.77
CA PHE A 484 -7.93 46.07 28.44
C PHE A 484 -8.41 47.48 28.81
N GLY A 485 -9.35 48.03 28.03
CA GLY A 485 -9.77 49.44 28.11
C GLY A 485 -10.79 49.77 29.20
N THR A 486 -11.44 48.77 29.80
CA THR A 486 -12.57 48.97 30.74
C THR A 486 -12.16 49.32 32.18
N ASP A 487 -10.86 49.33 32.49
CA ASP A 487 -10.30 49.24 33.85
C ASP A 487 -10.07 50.62 34.54
N LYS A 488 -10.61 51.74 34.01
CA LYS A 488 -10.01 53.09 34.24
C LYS A 488 -10.89 54.30 34.64
N ASN A 489 -12.22 54.18 34.80
CA ASN A 489 -13.08 55.37 34.93
C ASN A 489 -13.75 55.63 36.30
N ASP A 490 -13.52 54.78 37.31
CA ASP A 490 -14.09 54.97 38.66
C ASP A 490 -13.05 55.52 39.64
N THR A 491 -13.14 56.81 39.97
CA THR A 491 -12.38 57.44 41.06
C THR A 491 -13.28 58.30 41.94
N VAL A 492 -13.37 57.91 43.21
CA VAL A 492 -13.87 58.68 44.36
C VAL A 492 -15.36 59.03 44.35
N GLU A 493 -16.13 58.27 45.15
CA GLU A 493 -16.66 58.86 46.38
C GLU A 493 -16.64 57.81 47.51
N LYS A 494 -16.51 58.25 48.76
CA LYS A 494 -16.61 57.40 49.96
C LYS A 494 -17.88 57.77 50.70
N ASP A 495 -18.75 56.80 50.98
CA ASP A 495 -19.51 56.82 52.23
C ASP A 495 -19.91 55.40 52.66
N ASP A 496 -20.11 55.20 53.96
CA ASP A 496 -20.41 53.91 54.56
C ASP A 496 -21.92 53.66 54.67
N SER A 497 -22.44 52.62 54.01
CA SER A 497 -23.40 51.65 54.61
C SER A 497 -23.96 50.64 53.60
N SER A 498 -24.44 49.51 54.13
CA SER A 498 -24.89 48.35 53.35
C SER A 498 -26.33 48.45 52.84
N LYS A 499 -26.52 48.47 51.51
CA LYS A 499 -27.72 47.96 50.82
C LYS A 499 -27.52 47.79 49.31
N ILE A 500 -27.44 46.55 48.83
CA ILE A 500 -27.30 46.23 47.39
C ILE A 500 -28.65 46.40 46.68
N VAL A 501 -28.87 47.57 46.08
CA VAL A 501 -30.06 47.86 45.25
C VAL A 501 -29.84 47.34 43.82
N LYS A 502 -30.62 46.33 43.41
CA LYS A 502 -30.53 45.72 42.07
C LYS A 502 -31.07 46.66 40.99
N LEU A 503 -30.17 47.30 40.23
CA LEU A 503 -30.52 48.18 39.12
C LEU A 503 -31.14 47.39 37.95
N LYS A 504 -32.45 47.54 37.74
CA LYS A 504 -33.17 46.87 36.63
C LYS A 504 -32.84 47.54 35.29
N LYS A 505 -31.96 46.95 34.47
CA LYS A 505 -31.95 47.24 33.03
C LYS A 505 -33.18 46.59 32.38
N LYS A 506 -34.11 47.43 31.91
CA LYS A 506 -35.27 47.03 31.10
C LYS A 506 -34.76 46.41 29.79
N PRO A 507 -35.21 45.21 29.36
CA PRO A 507 -34.97 44.76 28.00
C PRO A 507 -35.80 45.63 27.04
N ILE A 508 -35.18 46.05 25.95
CA ILE A 508 -35.88 46.69 24.83
C ILE A 508 -36.15 45.60 23.79
N ASN A 509 -37.42 45.48 23.42
CA ASN A 509 -37.89 44.44 22.51
C ASN A 509 -37.85 44.95 21.06
N SER A 510 -37.04 44.28 20.24
CA SER A 510 -37.24 44.14 18.80
C SER A 510 -36.82 42.72 18.41
N SER A 511 -37.55 41.86 17.68
CA SER A 511 -38.77 41.99 16.85
C SER A 511 -38.69 43.16 15.86
N SER A 512 -38.60 42.96 14.55
CA SER A 512 -39.08 41.85 13.70
C SER A 512 -38.54 42.06 12.27
N ASN A 513 -38.66 41.21 11.24
CA ASN A 513 -39.08 39.81 11.06
C ASN A 513 -38.59 39.36 9.65
N SER A 514 -39.25 38.35 9.07
CA SER A 514 -39.47 38.10 7.64
C SER A 514 -39.14 39.19 6.61
N LEU A 515 -38.87 38.72 5.38
CA LEU A 515 -39.09 39.46 4.13
C LEU A 515 -40.59 39.78 3.93
N THR A 516 -41.10 40.77 4.67
CA THR A 516 -42.39 41.46 4.42
C THR A 516 -42.46 42.79 5.19
N SER A 517 -41.80 43.81 4.62
CA SER A 517 -42.16 45.25 4.71
C SER A 517 -42.80 45.81 6.00
N VAL A 518 -41.98 46.25 6.97
CA VAL A 518 -42.28 47.35 7.92
C VAL A 518 -40.97 48.11 8.21
N PRO A 519 -40.94 49.47 8.24
CA PRO A 519 -39.75 50.25 8.60
C PRO A 519 -39.61 50.52 10.12
N HIS A 520 -38.40 50.95 10.51
CA HIS A 520 -37.97 51.41 11.85
C HIS A 520 -38.08 50.45 13.06
N SER A 521 -36.91 50.08 13.58
CA SER A 521 -36.60 50.24 15.01
C SER A 521 -35.08 50.38 15.18
N GLU A 522 -34.59 51.60 15.38
CA GLU A 522 -33.21 51.85 15.80
C GLU A 522 -33.18 51.95 17.33
N ASP A 523 -32.25 51.23 17.99
CA ASP A 523 -31.46 51.76 19.13
C ASP A 523 -30.51 50.69 19.72
N TYR A 524 -29.58 51.13 20.58
CA TYR A 524 -28.55 50.32 21.28
C TYR A 524 -27.60 49.51 20.35
N SER A 525 -26.46 50.05 19.89
CA SER A 525 -25.75 51.26 20.36
C SER A 525 -24.99 51.96 19.23
N VAL A 526 -25.20 53.28 19.11
CA VAL A 526 -24.66 54.10 17.99
C VAL A 526 -23.25 54.69 18.29
N ALA A 527 -22.74 54.50 19.51
CA ALA A 527 -21.58 55.22 20.06
C ALA A 527 -20.20 54.98 19.38
N SER A 528 -20.04 54.00 18.49
CA SER A 528 -18.89 54.02 17.55
C SER A 528 -19.17 53.27 16.23
N GLY A 529 -18.87 53.92 15.10
CA GLY A 529 -18.92 53.27 13.79
C GLY A 529 -17.82 52.20 13.60
N LEU A 530 -16.72 52.34 14.34
CA LEU A 530 -15.49 51.55 14.25
C LEU A 530 -15.73 50.03 14.21
N GLY A 531 -16.63 49.51 15.05
CA GLY A 531 -16.95 48.07 15.09
C GLY A 531 -17.61 47.54 13.81
N LYS A 532 -18.37 48.36 13.08
CA LYS A 532 -18.94 47.97 11.78
C LYS A 532 -17.85 47.91 10.71
N ASP A 533 -16.93 48.88 10.70
CA ASP A 533 -15.84 48.95 9.74
C ASP A 533 -14.81 47.83 9.93
N ILE A 534 -14.39 47.53 11.17
CA ILE A 534 -13.53 46.38 11.48
C ILE A 534 -14.18 45.08 11.00
N ARG A 535 -15.47 44.87 11.26
CA ARG A 535 -16.19 43.67 10.83
C ARG A 535 -16.32 43.59 9.30
N LYS A 536 -16.52 44.71 8.60
CA LYS A 536 -16.50 44.77 7.14
C LYS A 536 -15.11 44.40 6.61
N LYS A 537 -14.05 45.03 7.13
CA LYS A 537 -12.65 44.82 6.75
C LYS A 537 -12.23 43.36 6.97
N LEU A 538 -12.59 42.76 8.10
CA LEU A 538 -12.35 41.33 8.40
C LEU A 538 -13.06 40.41 7.40
N ASN A 539 -14.33 40.66 7.08
CA ASN A 539 -15.08 39.87 6.11
C ASN A 539 -14.44 39.93 4.71
N SER A 540 -14.02 41.12 4.28
CA SER A 540 -13.26 41.31 3.03
C SER A 540 -11.91 40.59 3.05
N LYS A 541 -11.15 40.69 4.15
CA LYS A 541 -9.86 40.00 4.33
C LYS A 541 -10.02 38.48 4.26
N ASN A 542 -10.99 37.92 4.96
CA ASN A 542 -11.27 36.48 4.97
C ASN A 542 -11.80 35.98 3.62
N SER A 543 -12.61 36.79 2.92
CA SER A 543 -13.03 36.53 1.53
C SER A 543 -11.83 36.47 0.59
N MET A 544 -10.92 37.44 0.68
CA MET A 544 -9.70 37.49 -0.15
C MET A 544 -8.74 36.34 0.15
N ALA A 545 -8.48 36.05 1.43
CA ALA A 545 -7.67 34.91 1.86
C ALA A 545 -8.24 33.61 1.29
N LYS A 546 -9.55 33.36 1.44
CA LYS A 546 -10.22 32.18 0.87
C LYS A 546 -10.01 32.10 -0.65
N LYS A 547 -10.23 33.19 -1.39
CA LYS A 547 -10.07 33.22 -2.85
C LYS A 547 -8.62 32.99 -3.32
N PHE A 548 -7.62 33.52 -2.61
CA PHE A 548 -6.20 33.34 -2.96
C PHE A 548 -5.69 31.94 -2.58
N ILE A 549 -6.19 31.37 -1.48
CA ILE A 549 -5.73 30.07 -0.95
C ILE A 549 -6.41 28.88 -1.62
N THR A 550 -7.69 28.98 -2.01
CA THR A 550 -8.43 27.86 -2.63
C THR A 550 -7.73 27.28 -3.87
N PRO A 551 -7.20 28.07 -4.83
CA PRO A 551 -6.41 27.53 -5.95
C PRO A 551 -5.22 26.69 -5.48
N ILE A 552 -4.47 27.15 -4.48
CA ILE A 552 -3.29 26.45 -3.95
C ILE A 552 -3.69 25.15 -3.26
N LYS A 553 -4.79 25.14 -2.48
CA LYS A 553 -5.32 23.92 -1.87
C LYS A 553 -5.80 22.90 -2.92
N ASN A 554 -6.40 23.37 -4.01
CA ASN A 554 -6.77 22.52 -5.14
C ASN A 554 -5.54 21.93 -5.84
N PHE A 555 -4.44 22.69 -6.00
CA PHE A 555 -3.18 22.14 -6.51
C PHE A 555 -2.51 21.16 -5.54
N LYS A 556 -2.60 21.36 -4.21
CA LYS A 556 -2.12 20.39 -3.21
C LYS A 556 -2.85 19.04 -3.34
N LEU A 557 -4.18 19.07 -3.50
CA LEU A 557 -4.99 17.88 -3.71
C LEU A 557 -4.64 17.18 -5.04
N LYS A 558 -4.46 17.93 -6.13
CA LYS A 558 -4.01 17.37 -7.41
C LYS A 558 -2.62 16.73 -7.32
N MET A 559 -1.66 17.37 -6.65
CA MET A 559 -0.34 16.79 -6.41
C MET A 559 -0.42 15.47 -5.65
N ASN A 560 -1.18 15.42 -4.55
CA ASN A 560 -1.29 14.20 -3.75
C ASN A 560 -1.94 13.05 -4.55
N LEU A 561 -2.93 13.35 -5.40
CA LEU A 561 -3.50 12.39 -6.34
C LEU A 561 -2.46 11.91 -7.37
N CYS A 562 -1.68 12.82 -7.96
CA CYS A 562 -0.58 12.48 -8.87
C CYS A 562 0.50 11.59 -8.23
N ILE A 563 0.87 11.84 -6.98
CA ILE A 563 1.87 11.03 -6.26
C ILE A 563 1.33 9.62 -5.98
N VAL A 564 0.08 9.49 -5.54
CA VAL A 564 -0.57 8.18 -5.33
C VAL A 564 -0.69 7.42 -6.65
N LEU A 565 -1.03 8.10 -7.75
CA LEU A 565 -1.07 7.49 -9.08
C LEU A 565 0.33 7.04 -9.55
N PHE A 566 1.38 7.83 -9.30
CA PHE A 566 2.76 7.45 -9.62
C PHE A 566 3.20 6.19 -8.85
N ILE A 567 2.95 6.13 -7.55
CA ILE A 567 3.26 4.95 -6.71
C ILE A 567 2.49 3.72 -7.21
N ALA A 568 1.22 3.88 -7.60
CA ALA A 568 0.43 2.78 -8.15
C ALA A 568 0.97 2.26 -9.50
N ILE A 569 1.44 3.16 -10.38
CA ILE A 569 2.02 2.77 -11.68
C ILE A 569 3.41 2.14 -11.48
N PHE A 570 4.24 2.65 -10.57
CA PHE A 570 5.53 2.05 -10.20
C PHE A 570 5.36 0.63 -9.63
N ALA A 571 4.39 0.42 -8.75
CA ALA A 571 4.05 -0.92 -8.24
C ALA A 571 3.54 -1.84 -9.36
N ALA A 572 2.68 -1.36 -10.26
CA ALA A 572 2.16 -2.15 -11.38
C ALA A 572 3.28 -2.55 -12.38
N GLN A 573 4.21 -1.63 -12.66
CA GLN A 573 5.37 -1.87 -13.51
C GLN A 573 6.27 -2.98 -12.94
N ALA A 574 6.55 -2.93 -11.64
CA ALA A 574 7.44 -3.92 -11.03
C ALA A 574 6.75 -5.28 -10.77
N VAL A 575 5.43 -5.33 -10.58
CA VAL A 575 4.65 -6.58 -10.69
C VAL A 575 4.73 -7.15 -12.12
N TYR A 576 4.71 -6.30 -13.15
CA TYR A 576 4.94 -6.71 -14.53
C TYR A 576 6.38 -7.26 -14.74
N ILE A 577 7.41 -6.65 -14.13
CA ILE A 577 8.80 -7.19 -14.17
C ILE A 577 8.88 -8.58 -13.51
N ILE A 578 8.21 -8.80 -12.36
CA ILE A 578 8.14 -10.14 -11.75
C ILE A 578 7.44 -11.14 -12.69
N SER A 579 6.36 -10.72 -13.36
CA SER A 579 5.64 -11.56 -14.32
C SER A 579 6.51 -11.91 -15.54
N VAL A 580 7.32 -10.97 -16.01
CA VAL A 580 8.34 -11.16 -17.06
C VAL A 580 9.39 -12.20 -16.63
N PHE A 581 9.91 -12.10 -15.40
CA PHE A 581 10.88 -13.07 -14.88
C PHE A 581 10.29 -14.48 -14.69
N ASN A 582 9.07 -14.59 -14.12
CA ASN A 582 8.38 -15.87 -13.96
C ASN A 582 8.10 -16.54 -15.32
N PHE A 583 7.66 -15.76 -16.32
CA PHE A 583 7.51 -16.27 -17.68
C PHE A 583 8.86 -16.74 -18.24
N GLY A 584 9.93 -15.95 -18.10
CA GLY A 584 11.28 -16.31 -18.52
C GLY A 584 11.75 -17.64 -17.91
N LYS A 585 11.51 -17.84 -16.61
CA LYS A 585 11.80 -19.08 -15.88
C LYS A 585 11.09 -20.28 -16.50
N ASN A 586 9.79 -20.13 -16.81
CA ASN A 586 9.01 -21.18 -17.46
C ASN A 586 9.48 -21.43 -18.90
N GLN A 587 9.94 -20.43 -19.65
CA GLN A 587 10.53 -20.64 -20.98
C GLN A 587 11.88 -21.39 -20.91
N THR A 588 12.75 -21.10 -19.94
CA THR A 588 13.98 -21.87 -19.73
C THR A 588 13.66 -23.34 -19.38
N LEU A 589 12.70 -23.58 -18.49
CA LEU A 589 12.27 -24.94 -18.11
C LEU A 589 11.71 -25.71 -19.32
N ASN A 590 10.90 -25.07 -20.16
CA ASN A 590 10.45 -25.67 -21.42
C ASN A 590 11.63 -25.94 -22.37
N LEU A 591 12.61 -25.03 -22.48
CA LEU A 591 13.79 -25.27 -23.33
C LEU A 591 14.54 -26.53 -22.89
N ASN A 592 14.70 -26.77 -21.57
CA ASN A 592 15.34 -27.98 -21.01
C ASN A 592 14.77 -29.29 -21.58
N VAL A 593 13.43 -29.38 -21.67
CA VAL A 593 12.74 -30.57 -22.16
C VAL A 593 12.90 -30.75 -23.68
N ASN A 594 13.13 -29.67 -24.42
CA ASN A 594 13.16 -29.70 -25.89
C ASN A 594 14.56 -29.83 -26.50
N ILE A 595 15.61 -29.33 -25.84
CA ILE A 595 16.98 -29.38 -26.36
C ILE A 595 17.52 -30.80 -26.57
N HIS A 596 17.01 -31.77 -25.81
CA HIS A 596 17.42 -33.17 -25.88
C HIS A 596 16.69 -33.99 -26.97
N ILE A 597 15.54 -33.52 -27.47
CA ILE A 597 14.68 -34.25 -28.41
C ILE A 597 15.43 -34.83 -29.62
N PRO A 598 16.27 -34.06 -30.35
CA PRO A 598 16.93 -34.59 -31.54
C PRO A 598 17.93 -35.72 -31.22
N GLY A 599 18.57 -35.67 -30.03
CA GLY A 599 19.43 -36.74 -29.53
C GLY A 599 18.63 -37.99 -29.16
N THR A 600 17.57 -37.85 -28.37
CA THR A 600 16.70 -38.97 -27.96
C THR A 600 16.01 -39.67 -29.14
N ILE A 601 15.77 -38.96 -30.26
CA ILE A 601 15.26 -39.58 -31.49
C ILE A 601 16.34 -40.37 -32.25
N LYS A 602 17.61 -39.95 -32.20
CA LYS A 602 18.73 -40.74 -32.70
C LYS A 602 18.97 -41.97 -31.80
N ASP A 603 18.79 -41.84 -30.49
CA ASP A 603 18.81 -42.97 -29.55
C ASP A 603 17.72 -43.98 -29.88
N ALA A 604 16.47 -43.54 -30.05
CA ALA A 604 15.38 -44.41 -30.48
C ALA A 604 15.68 -45.11 -31.83
N ALA A 605 16.37 -44.44 -32.76
CA ALA A 605 16.80 -45.06 -34.02
C ALA A 605 17.92 -46.10 -33.85
N VAL A 606 18.95 -45.83 -33.04
CA VAL A 606 20.01 -46.80 -32.69
C VAL A 606 19.41 -48.01 -31.99
N ASN A 607 18.58 -47.77 -30.97
CA ASN A 607 17.95 -48.80 -30.17
C ASN A 607 17.02 -49.66 -31.03
N SER A 608 16.17 -49.05 -31.87
CA SER A 608 15.29 -49.76 -32.82
C SER A 608 16.08 -50.59 -33.86
N ARG A 609 17.23 -50.09 -34.35
CA ARG A 609 18.08 -50.82 -35.31
C ARG A 609 18.68 -52.07 -34.67
N ILE A 610 19.34 -51.94 -33.52
CA ILE A 610 19.98 -53.08 -32.85
C ILE A 610 18.91 -54.07 -32.33
N LEU A 611 17.75 -53.57 -31.90
CA LEU A 611 16.59 -54.39 -31.55
C LEU A 611 16.14 -55.27 -32.73
N SER A 612 15.99 -54.70 -33.94
CA SER A 612 15.60 -55.48 -35.12
C SER A 612 16.62 -56.57 -35.45
N LEU A 613 17.92 -56.27 -35.41
CA LEU A 613 19.00 -57.27 -35.61
C LEU A 613 18.95 -58.38 -34.55
N SER A 614 18.73 -58.04 -33.28
CA SER A 614 18.60 -59.04 -32.21
C SER A 614 17.40 -59.98 -32.40
N LEU A 615 16.26 -59.47 -32.88
CA LEU A 615 15.09 -60.28 -33.23
C LEU A 615 15.38 -61.26 -34.37
N ILE A 616 15.94 -60.76 -35.48
CA ILE A 616 16.32 -61.55 -36.67
C ILE A 616 17.28 -62.69 -36.31
N LEU A 617 18.16 -62.45 -35.35
CA LEU A 617 19.17 -63.41 -34.91
C LEU A 617 18.67 -64.32 -33.78
N ASN A 618 17.57 -63.97 -33.12
CA ASN A 618 17.03 -64.59 -31.91
C ASN A 618 18.00 -64.50 -30.71
N ASP A 619 18.50 -63.28 -30.46
CA ASP A 619 19.46 -62.96 -29.41
C ASP A 619 18.77 -62.21 -28.25
N SER A 620 18.28 -62.96 -27.26
CA SER A 620 17.35 -62.44 -26.25
C SER A 620 17.99 -61.50 -25.22
N GLU A 621 19.31 -61.57 -25.01
CA GLU A 621 20.03 -60.70 -24.07
C GLU A 621 20.19 -59.30 -24.66
N VAL A 622 20.66 -59.21 -25.91
CA VAL A 622 20.75 -57.94 -26.64
C VAL A 622 19.35 -57.34 -26.85
N TYR A 623 18.36 -58.17 -27.19
CA TYR A 623 16.97 -57.74 -27.32
C TYR A 623 16.46 -57.03 -26.06
N ALA A 624 16.66 -57.61 -24.88
CA ALA A 624 16.22 -57.02 -23.62
C ALA A 624 16.87 -55.65 -23.36
N LYS A 625 18.20 -55.54 -23.50
CA LYS A 625 18.97 -54.30 -23.31
C LYS A 625 18.42 -53.14 -24.17
N TYR A 626 18.25 -53.37 -25.48
CA TYR A 626 17.85 -52.31 -26.41
C TYR A 626 16.33 -52.05 -26.40
N SER A 627 15.51 -53.02 -25.97
CA SER A 627 14.07 -52.83 -25.72
C SER A 627 13.81 -51.92 -24.52
N GLU A 628 14.58 -52.08 -23.43
CA GLU A 628 14.50 -51.19 -22.26
C GLU A 628 14.91 -49.75 -22.62
N GLY A 629 16.02 -49.58 -23.35
CA GLY A 629 16.45 -48.28 -23.85
C GLY A 629 15.39 -47.59 -24.72
N LEU A 630 14.87 -48.29 -25.73
CA LEU A 630 13.81 -47.77 -26.61
C LEU A 630 12.53 -47.41 -25.84
N SER A 631 12.17 -48.15 -24.81
CA SER A 631 11.04 -47.83 -23.93
C SER A 631 11.27 -46.53 -23.15
N GLY A 632 12.51 -46.29 -22.69
CA GLY A 632 12.93 -45.03 -22.08
C GLY A 632 12.85 -43.84 -23.03
N ASP A 633 13.36 -43.98 -24.26
CA ASP A 633 13.28 -42.94 -25.29
C ASP A 633 11.82 -42.58 -25.62
N ILE A 634 10.98 -43.59 -25.83
CA ILE A 634 9.55 -43.43 -26.13
C ILE A 634 8.82 -42.73 -24.97
N TYR A 635 9.15 -43.05 -23.71
CA TYR A 635 8.59 -42.39 -22.54
C TYR A 635 8.93 -40.90 -22.50
N ILE A 636 10.21 -40.54 -22.68
CA ILE A 636 10.66 -39.13 -22.72
C ILE A 636 9.95 -38.39 -23.87
N LEU A 637 9.98 -38.96 -25.08
CA LEU A 637 9.41 -38.33 -26.27
C LEU A 637 7.90 -38.15 -26.19
N ARG A 638 7.16 -39.13 -25.63
CA ARG A 638 5.69 -39.07 -25.51
C ARG A 638 5.22 -38.21 -24.34
N ASP A 639 5.78 -38.41 -23.15
CA ASP A 639 5.19 -37.88 -21.91
C ASP A 639 5.82 -36.56 -21.43
N MET A 640 7.02 -36.22 -21.93
CA MET A 640 7.66 -34.92 -21.66
C MET A 640 7.65 -34.03 -22.91
N CYS A 641 8.17 -34.54 -24.03
CA CYS A 641 8.47 -33.71 -25.20
C CYS A 641 7.24 -33.40 -26.06
N LEU A 642 6.39 -34.39 -26.37
CA LEU A 642 5.25 -34.25 -27.28
C LEU A 642 4.31 -33.11 -26.89
N VAL A 643 4.08 -32.90 -25.59
CA VAL A 643 3.25 -31.80 -25.07
C VAL A 643 3.84 -30.46 -25.50
N SER A 644 5.10 -30.17 -25.13
CA SER A 644 5.73 -28.89 -25.46
C SER A 644 5.94 -28.69 -26.97
N VAL A 645 6.17 -29.76 -27.73
CA VAL A 645 6.25 -29.72 -29.21
C VAL A 645 4.87 -29.37 -29.79
N SER A 646 3.79 -29.99 -29.31
CA SER A 646 2.43 -29.72 -29.79
C SER A 646 1.91 -28.31 -29.49
N GLU A 647 2.39 -27.69 -28.42
CA GLU A 647 2.07 -26.29 -28.06
C GLU A 647 2.83 -25.25 -28.92
N THR A 648 3.93 -25.64 -29.57
CA THR A 648 4.88 -24.69 -30.19
C THR A 648 5.11 -24.92 -31.68
N MET A 649 4.85 -26.12 -32.20
CA MET A 649 4.72 -26.35 -33.64
C MET A 649 3.43 -25.72 -34.17
N SER A 650 3.55 -24.57 -34.83
CA SER A 650 2.44 -23.99 -35.60
C SER A 650 2.12 -24.82 -36.85
N GLU A 651 0.97 -24.56 -37.46
CA GLU A 651 0.55 -25.16 -38.74
C GLU A 651 1.56 -24.98 -39.88
N GLU A 652 2.55 -24.10 -39.74
CA GLU A 652 3.55 -23.85 -40.79
C GLU A 652 4.60 -24.96 -40.92
N ILE A 653 4.98 -25.64 -39.83
CA ILE A 653 5.97 -26.73 -39.88
C ILE A 653 5.37 -27.96 -40.58
N VAL A 654 4.05 -28.17 -40.45
CA VAL A 654 3.25 -29.25 -41.07
C VAL A 654 3.35 -29.24 -42.62
N LYS A 655 3.82 -28.14 -43.22
CA LYS A 655 4.10 -28.03 -44.67
C LYS A 655 5.29 -28.88 -45.12
N LYS A 656 6.23 -29.23 -44.23
CA LYS A 656 7.23 -30.28 -44.47
C LYS A 656 6.64 -31.61 -44.01
N PRO A 657 6.60 -32.66 -44.85
CA PRO A 657 6.18 -33.98 -44.38
C PRO A 657 7.23 -34.50 -43.38
N LEU A 658 6.82 -34.57 -42.10
CA LEU A 658 7.61 -35.11 -40.99
C LEU A 658 7.89 -36.63 -41.13
N ILE A 659 7.25 -37.23 -42.13
CA ILE A 659 7.23 -38.65 -42.49
C ILE A 659 7.63 -38.76 -43.97
N VAL A 660 8.78 -39.38 -44.25
CA VAL A 660 9.00 -40.03 -45.55
C VAL A 660 8.33 -41.41 -45.47
N PRO A 661 7.24 -41.67 -46.22
CA PRO A 661 6.54 -42.95 -46.16
C PRO A 661 7.38 -44.05 -46.81
N VAL A 662 7.67 -45.11 -46.07
CA VAL A 662 8.47 -46.25 -46.55
C VAL A 662 7.54 -47.30 -47.16
N GLY A 663 7.20 -47.12 -48.43
CA GLY A 663 6.31 -48.00 -49.19
C GLY A 663 4.81 -47.75 -48.97
N ASN A 664 3.98 -48.66 -49.48
CA ASN A 664 2.53 -48.45 -49.63
C ASN A 664 1.71 -48.54 -48.32
N TYR A 665 2.31 -48.94 -47.20
CA TYR A 665 1.59 -49.31 -45.96
C TYR A 665 1.78 -48.35 -44.78
N ALA A 666 2.42 -47.20 -44.98
CA ALA A 666 2.96 -46.33 -43.93
C ALA A 666 1.93 -45.59 -43.03
N TYR A 667 0.67 -46.04 -42.92
CA TYR A 667 -0.39 -45.40 -42.13
C TYR A 667 -1.41 -46.36 -41.45
N ASP A 668 -1.59 -47.60 -41.90
CA ASP A 668 -2.88 -48.30 -41.69
C ASP A 668 -2.91 -49.45 -40.64
N SER A 669 -1.80 -49.82 -39.98
CA SER A 669 -1.82 -51.00 -39.08
C SER A 669 -0.86 -50.98 -37.87
N TYR A 670 -1.09 -50.08 -36.91
CA TYR A 670 -0.40 -50.14 -35.60
C TYR A 670 -0.96 -51.25 -34.67
N GLU A 671 -2.20 -51.72 -34.90
CA GLU A 671 -2.91 -52.69 -34.04
C GLU A 671 -2.65 -54.18 -34.37
N LYS A 672 -1.79 -54.50 -35.35
CA LYS A 672 -1.41 -55.88 -35.68
C LYS A 672 0.10 -56.05 -35.71
N TRP A 673 0.66 -56.38 -34.56
CA TRP A 673 2.04 -56.87 -34.46
C TRP A 673 2.07 -58.39 -34.67
N LEU A 674 2.85 -58.81 -35.66
CA LEU A 674 3.30 -60.19 -35.96
C LEU A 674 2.19 -61.24 -36.12
N ASN A 675 2.01 -61.73 -37.34
CA ASN A 675 1.39 -63.06 -37.53
C ASN A 675 2.46 -64.14 -37.29
N GLU A 676 2.10 -65.26 -36.66
CA GLU A 676 3.06 -66.33 -36.30
C GLU A 676 3.71 -67.05 -37.51
N ASP A 677 3.25 -66.75 -38.73
CA ASP A 677 3.69 -67.33 -40.01
C ASP A 677 4.61 -66.40 -40.85
N GLU A 678 4.96 -65.20 -40.38
CA GLU A 678 5.79 -64.23 -41.13
C GLU A 678 7.28 -64.61 -41.18
N ASP A 679 7.93 -64.44 -42.34
CA ASP A 679 9.34 -64.80 -42.50
C ASP A 679 10.26 -63.75 -41.83
N ILE A 680 11.48 -64.16 -41.48
CA ILE A 680 12.55 -63.26 -41.03
C ILE A 680 12.83 -62.18 -42.09
N PHE A 681 12.59 -62.47 -43.38
CA PHE A 681 12.61 -61.47 -44.44
C PHE A 681 11.47 -60.44 -44.35
N ASP A 682 10.27 -60.82 -43.92
CA ASP A 682 9.17 -59.87 -43.75
C ASP A 682 9.47 -58.91 -42.59
N ILE A 683 10.02 -59.41 -41.48
CA ILE A 683 10.46 -58.59 -40.33
C ILE A 683 11.61 -57.64 -40.71
N LEU A 684 12.58 -58.09 -41.54
CA LEU A 684 13.65 -57.26 -42.11
C LEU A 684 13.16 -56.17 -43.07
N PHE A 685 12.00 -56.38 -43.68
CA PHE A 685 11.40 -55.50 -44.68
C PHE A 685 10.20 -54.70 -44.14
N ASP A 686 9.85 -54.91 -42.86
CA ASP A 686 8.80 -54.18 -42.14
C ASP A 686 9.01 -52.66 -42.26
N PRO A 687 8.02 -51.91 -42.79
CA PRO A 687 8.04 -50.46 -42.83
C PRO A 687 8.37 -49.78 -41.49
N HIS A 688 8.04 -50.35 -40.34
CA HIS A 688 8.22 -49.72 -39.02
C HIS A 688 9.68 -49.56 -38.61
N PHE A 689 10.51 -50.61 -38.74
CA PHE A 689 11.95 -50.49 -38.45
C PHE A 689 12.66 -49.61 -39.47
N ARG A 690 12.28 -49.74 -40.75
CA ARG A 690 12.83 -48.92 -41.83
C ARG A 690 12.43 -47.45 -41.72
N TYR A 691 11.23 -47.15 -41.21
CA TYR A 691 10.75 -45.79 -40.98
C TYR A 691 11.69 -45.00 -40.08
N PHE A 692 12.11 -45.56 -38.93
CA PHE A 692 13.05 -44.87 -38.04
C PHE A 692 14.40 -44.60 -38.73
N MET A 693 14.96 -45.59 -39.44
CA MET A 693 16.26 -45.44 -40.12
C MET A 693 16.22 -44.46 -41.31
N VAL A 694 15.19 -44.54 -42.16
CA VAL A 694 15.02 -43.66 -43.32
C VAL A 694 14.79 -42.22 -42.88
N ASN A 695 14.04 -41.99 -41.81
CA ASN A 695 13.82 -40.62 -41.32
C ASN A 695 14.99 -40.13 -40.47
N ALA A 696 15.72 -40.98 -39.75
CA ALA A 696 16.96 -40.61 -39.06
C ALA A 696 18.09 -40.16 -40.01
N LYS A 697 18.00 -40.49 -41.31
CA LYS A 697 18.92 -40.01 -42.36
C LYS A 697 18.89 -38.50 -42.59
N SER A 698 17.72 -37.86 -42.45
CA SER A 698 17.55 -36.41 -42.57
C SER A 698 16.16 -35.90 -42.19
N GLY A 699 15.11 -36.69 -42.33
CA GLY A 699 13.73 -36.31 -41.99
C GLY A 699 13.57 -35.85 -40.54
N PHE A 700 14.10 -36.63 -39.60
CA PHE A 700 14.10 -36.29 -38.17
C PHE A 700 15.05 -35.14 -37.84
N ASP A 701 16.29 -35.13 -38.38
CA ASP A 701 17.21 -34.00 -38.16
C ASP A 701 16.57 -32.69 -38.60
N ASN A 702 16.06 -32.62 -39.82
CA ASN A 702 15.41 -31.43 -40.35
C ASN A 702 14.20 -31.05 -39.47
N SER A 703 13.30 -31.99 -39.19
CA SER A 703 12.05 -31.67 -38.48
C SER A 703 12.25 -31.26 -37.02
N PHE A 704 13.15 -31.94 -36.29
CA PHE A 704 13.35 -31.71 -34.86
C PHE A 704 14.45 -30.69 -34.56
N ALA A 705 15.45 -30.51 -35.44
CA ALA A 705 16.32 -29.34 -35.37
C ALA A 705 15.56 -28.06 -35.78
N ASP A 706 14.73 -28.08 -36.83
CA ASP A 706 13.84 -26.93 -37.14
C ASP A 706 12.95 -26.62 -35.93
N ALA A 707 12.35 -27.63 -35.28
CA ALA A 707 11.53 -27.43 -34.09
C ALA A 707 12.32 -26.78 -32.93
N LYS A 708 13.52 -27.30 -32.64
CA LYS A 708 14.43 -26.77 -31.62
C LYS A 708 14.85 -25.33 -31.93
N HIS A 709 15.21 -25.03 -33.19
CA HIS A 709 15.58 -23.67 -33.61
C HIS A 709 14.39 -22.72 -33.54
N ILE A 710 13.21 -23.09 -34.05
CA ILE A 710 11.99 -22.26 -33.98
C ILE A 710 11.57 -22.00 -32.53
N LEU A 711 11.67 -22.99 -31.64
CA LEU A 711 11.42 -22.82 -30.21
C LEU A 711 12.45 -21.89 -29.57
N GLY A 712 13.74 -22.16 -29.77
CA GLY A 712 14.85 -21.38 -29.23
C GLY A 712 14.78 -19.92 -29.67
N ASP A 713 14.58 -19.68 -30.97
CA ASP A 713 14.44 -18.34 -31.55
C ASP A 713 13.15 -17.65 -31.07
N SER A 714 12.02 -18.36 -30.93
CA SER A 714 10.80 -17.77 -30.35
C SER A 714 11.00 -17.39 -28.87
N ILE A 715 11.75 -18.17 -28.10
CA ILE A 715 12.11 -17.83 -26.72
C ILE A 715 13.05 -16.61 -26.70
N LEU A 716 14.08 -16.58 -27.54
CA LEU A 716 15.02 -15.45 -27.65
C LEU A 716 14.31 -14.15 -28.11
N GLU A 717 13.35 -14.25 -29.05
CA GLU A 717 12.49 -13.15 -29.49
C GLU A 717 11.58 -12.67 -28.34
N ARG A 718 10.95 -13.58 -27.59
CA ARG A 718 10.15 -13.24 -26.39
C ARG A 718 10.98 -12.44 -25.38
N PHE A 719 12.23 -12.84 -25.11
CA PHE A 719 13.15 -12.07 -24.26
C PHE A 719 13.53 -10.70 -24.87
N GLN A 720 13.69 -10.58 -26.18
CA GLN A 720 13.93 -9.29 -26.85
C GLN A 720 12.69 -8.37 -26.80
N VAL A 721 11.48 -8.90 -26.95
CA VAL A 721 10.23 -8.16 -26.74
C VAL A 721 10.11 -7.69 -25.29
N MET A 722 10.51 -8.53 -24.33
CA MET A 722 10.58 -8.14 -22.91
C MET A 722 11.59 -7.02 -22.64
N GLU A 723 12.77 -7.05 -23.27
CA GLU A 723 13.78 -5.97 -23.22
C GLU A 723 13.14 -4.62 -23.64
N TYR A 724 12.45 -4.60 -24.78
CA TYR A 724 11.76 -3.39 -25.27
C TYR A 724 10.60 -2.95 -24.38
N LEU A 725 9.83 -3.88 -23.80
CA LEU A 725 8.72 -3.55 -22.91
C LEU A 725 9.20 -3.00 -21.56
N VAL A 726 10.31 -3.51 -21.01
CA VAL A 726 10.97 -2.92 -19.84
C VAL A 726 11.43 -1.50 -20.15
N ILE A 727 12.20 -1.29 -21.22
CA ILE A 727 12.67 0.06 -21.65
C ILE A 727 11.48 1.02 -21.87
N GLY A 728 10.42 0.57 -22.55
CA GLY A 728 9.21 1.38 -22.78
C GLY A 728 8.51 1.79 -21.48
N SER A 729 8.47 0.90 -20.49
CA SER A 729 7.87 1.17 -19.18
C SER A 729 8.69 2.15 -18.33
N GLU A 730 10.02 2.08 -18.38
CA GLU A 730 10.95 3.01 -17.73
C GLU A 730 10.83 4.42 -18.31
N LEU A 731 10.78 4.52 -19.65
CA LEU A 731 10.55 5.78 -20.36
C LEU A 731 9.17 6.38 -20.03
N LEU A 732 8.14 5.53 -19.93
CA LEU A 732 6.79 5.97 -19.53
C LEU A 732 6.79 6.54 -18.09
N LEU A 733 7.45 5.89 -17.12
CA LEU A 733 7.59 6.43 -15.77
C LEU A 733 8.35 7.75 -15.74
N CYS A 734 9.45 7.87 -16.50
CA CYS A 734 10.18 9.13 -16.64
C CYS A 734 9.29 10.26 -17.17
N VAL A 735 8.49 9.98 -18.21
CA VAL A 735 7.53 10.93 -18.79
C VAL A 735 6.42 11.28 -17.80
N ILE A 736 5.90 10.33 -17.02
CA ILE A 736 4.91 10.58 -15.97
C ILE A 736 5.50 11.47 -14.86
N ALA A 737 6.71 11.19 -14.38
CA ALA A 737 7.38 12.02 -13.37
C ALA A 737 7.56 13.49 -13.85
N LEU A 738 7.93 13.68 -15.12
CA LEU A 738 8.01 15.00 -15.75
C LEU A 738 6.63 15.66 -15.93
N MET A 739 5.59 14.90 -16.29
CA MET A 739 4.22 15.40 -16.35
C MET A 739 3.71 15.84 -14.98
N ILE A 740 4.02 15.11 -13.90
CA ILE A 740 3.65 15.48 -12.54
C ILE A 740 4.34 16.78 -12.14
N LEU A 741 5.64 16.93 -12.39
CA LEU A 741 6.37 18.19 -12.19
C LEU A 741 5.70 19.35 -12.96
N TYR A 742 5.39 19.15 -14.24
CA TYR A 742 4.76 20.16 -15.08
C TYR A 742 3.36 20.57 -14.58
N ILE A 743 2.46 19.60 -14.40
CA ILE A 743 1.04 19.79 -14.06
C ILE A 743 0.85 20.37 -12.64
N THR A 744 1.75 20.07 -11.71
CA THR A 744 1.59 20.47 -10.30
C THR A 744 2.39 21.72 -9.94
N TYR A 745 3.67 21.79 -10.30
CA TYR A 745 4.56 22.88 -9.90
C TYR A 745 4.47 24.09 -10.85
N GLY A 746 4.28 23.86 -12.15
CA GLY A 746 4.09 24.91 -13.15
C GLY A 746 2.86 25.78 -12.82
N PRO A 747 1.64 25.21 -12.84
CA PRO A 747 0.41 25.89 -12.45
C PRO A 747 0.42 26.45 -11.02
N LEU A 748 1.03 25.78 -10.03
CA LEU A 748 1.20 26.36 -8.69
C LEU A 748 1.99 27.67 -8.75
N LYS A 749 3.18 27.65 -9.37
CA LYS A 749 4.07 28.81 -9.49
C LYS A 749 3.42 29.92 -10.31
N GLN A 750 2.71 29.59 -11.39
CA GLN A 750 1.95 30.54 -12.20
C GLN A 750 0.80 31.17 -11.39
N ALA A 751 0.04 30.37 -10.65
CA ALA A 751 -1.07 30.86 -9.83
C ALA A 751 -0.58 31.79 -8.70
N THR A 752 0.46 31.40 -7.94
CA THR A 752 1.05 32.28 -6.92
C THR A 752 1.59 33.56 -7.54
N ASN A 753 2.29 33.47 -8.67
CA ASN A 753 2.84 34.65 -9.33
C ASN A 753 1.74 35.57 -9.88
N LYS A 754 0.67 35.04 -10.46
CA LYS A 754 -0.47 35.83 -10.97
C LYS A 754 -1.22 36.51 -9.81
N ILE A 755 -1.46 35.80 -8.71
CA ILE A 755 -2.08 36.36 -7.50
C ILE A 755 -1.23 37.50 -6.93
N THR A 756 0.06 37.28 -6.70
CA THR A 756 0.97 38.33 -6.20
C THR A 756 1.11 39.50 -7.18
N TYR A 757 1.19 39.23 -8.49
CA TYR A 757 1.28 40.27 -9.51
C TYR A 757 0.02 41.15 -9.55
N ASN A 758 -1.17 40.53 -9.63
CA ASN A 758 -2.43 41.26 -9.63
C ASN A 758 -2.59 42.09 -8.34
N ALA A 759 -2.26 41.51 -7.18
CA ALA A 759 -2.27 42.21 -5.89
C ALA A 759 -1.33 43.42 -5.87
N PHE A 760 -0.06 43.26 -6.25
CA PHE A 760 0.91 44.36 -6.23
C PHE A 760 0.65 45.41 -7.31
N ARG A 761 0.09 45.04 -8.47
CA ARG A 761 -0.28 45.99 -9.53
C ARG A 761 -1.30 47.03 -9.06
N MET A 762 -2.19 46.69 -8.12
CA MET A 762 -3.17 47.65 -7.60
C MET A 762 -2.54 48.83 -6.83
N TYR A 763 -1.32 48.67 -6.31
CA TYR A 763 -0.59 49.76 -5.66
C TYR A 763 -0.19 50.89 -6.63
N LYS A 764 -0.14 50.63 -7.95
CA LYS A 764 0.15 51.67 -8.96
C LYS A 764 -0.89 52.80 -8.97
N TYR A 765 -2.10 52.57 -8.45
CA TYR A 765 -3.12 53.60 -8.38
C TYR A 765 -2.96 54.55 -7.16
N ILE A 766 -2.11 54.22 -6.18
CA ILE A 766 -1.93 55.01 -4.95
C ILE A 766 -0.96 56.18 -5.22
N SER A 767 -1.26 57.38 -4.70
CA SER A 767 -0.43 58.56 -4.94
C SER A 767 0.93 58.47 -4.22
N LYS A 768 1.97 59.10 -4.76
CA LYS A 768 3.33 59.11 -4.18
C LYS A 768 3.38 59.71 -2.77
N ASP A 769 2.45 60.61 -2.47
CA ASP A 769 2.28 61.32 -1.19
C ASP A 769 1.55 60.42 -0.19
N SER A 770 0.58 59.63 -0.66
CA SER A 770 -0.03 58.56 0.14
C SER A 770 0.96 57.45 0.49
N PHE A 771 1.96 57.20 -0.36
CA PHE A 771 3.10 56.34 0.01
C PHE A 771 4.03 56.99 1.03
N GLU A 772 4.18 58.31 1.03
CA GLU A 772 4.98 58.99 2.06
C GLU A 772 4.27 58.96 3.41
N GLU A 773 2.96 59.27 3.45
CA GLU A 773 2.07 59.11 4.62
C GLU A 773 2.24 57.71 5.26
N VAL A 774 2.35 56.66 4.43
CA VAL A 774 2.60 55.29 4.88
C VAL A 774 4.05 55.06 5.33
N LEU A 775 5.04 55.51 4.56
CA LEU A 775 6.46 55.27 4.85
C LEU A 775 6.93 55.98 6.11
N THR A 776 6.51 57.22 6.34
CA THR A 776 6.76 57.96 7.58
C THR A 776 6.07 57.26 8.77
N ASN A 777 4.83 56.79 8.63
CA ASN A 777 4.16 56.07 9.72
C ASN A 777 4.88 54.76 10.11
N TYR A 778 5.48 54.05 9.14
CA TYR A 778 6.32 52.88 9.43
C TYR A 778 7.73 53.25 9.96
N GLU A 779 8.27 54.43 9.62
CA GLU A 779 9.49 54.98 10.23
C GLU A 779 9.25 55.27 11.72
N GLU A 780 8.23 56.09 12.03
CA GLU A 780 7.81 56.45 13.39
C GLU A 780 7.56 55.22 14.28
N LYS A 781 6.92 54.17 13.73
CA LYS A 781 6.68 52.91 14.44
C LYS A 781 7.94 52.10 14.71
N ILE A 782 8.90 52.11 13.79
CA ILE A 782 10.20 51.44 13.98
C ILE A 782 11.02 52.20 15.02
N GLU A 783 11.07 53.53 14.92
CA GLU A 783 11.83 54.38 15.84
C GLU A 783 11.25 54.34 17.25
N GLY A 784 9.92 54.47 17.40
CA GLY A 784 9.24 54.29 18.68
C GLY A 784 9.42 52.90 19.30
N LEU A 785 9.49 51.82 18.51
CA LEU A 785 9.81 50.49 19.04
C LEU A 785 11.30 50.30 19.38
N CYS A 786 12.21 51.02 18.71
CA CYS A 786 13.62 51.05 19.07
C CYS A 786 13.85 51.82 20.39
N GLU A 787 13.25 53.01 20.52
CA GLU A 787 13.40 53.89 21.69
C GLU A 787 12.80 53.29 22.96
N ASN A 788 11.61 52.67 22.89
CA ASN A 788 10.95 52.10 24.08
C ASN A 788 11.58 50.78 24.58
N TYR A 789 12.51 50.16 23.84
CA TYR A 789 13.14 48.87 24.19
C TYR A 789 14.67 48.85 24.05
N GLU A 790 15.31 50.02 23.97
CA GLU A 790 16.77 50.17 23.85
C GLU A 790 17.40 49.35 22.71
N VAL A 791 16.64 49.13 21.61
CA VAL A 791 17.08 48.28 20.48
C VAL A 791 17.99 49.06 19.54
N ASP A 792 19.26 48.65 19.49
CA ASP A 792 20.27 49.20 18.58
C ASP A 792 19.86 49.07 17.10
N LYS A 793 19.81 50.24 16.44
CA LYS A 793 19.40 50.43 15.05
C LYS A 793 20.44 49.89 14.05
N GLU A 794 21.73 49.90 14.38
CA GLU A 794 22.81 49.42 13.50
C GLU A 794 22.93 47.90 13.49
N VAL A 795 22.71 47.26 14.65
CA VAL A 795 22.76 45.79 14.80
C VAL A 795 21.71 45.09 13.93
N THR A 796 20.52 45.70 13.78
CA THR A 796 19.44 45.14 12.96
C THR A 796 19.69 45.27 11.46
N ASP A 797 20.29 46.36 10.97
CA ASP A 797 20.50 46.55 9.52
C ASP A 797 21.61 45.66 8.94
N ASN A 798 22.62 45.30 9.74
CA ASN A 798 23.69 44.41 9.28
C ASN A 798 23.23 42.95 9.07
N ARG A 799 22.20 42.47 9.78
CA ARG A 799 21.67 41.10 9.62
C ARG A 799 21.03 40.83 8.25
N VAL A 800 20.41 41.85 7.65
CA VAL A 800 19.55 41.70 6.45
C VAL A 800 20.32 41.19 5.21
N LYS A 801 21.63 41.43 5.12
CA LYS A 801 22.44 41.15 3.92
C LYS A 801 22.80 39.67 3.68
N ASN A 802 22.63 38.77 4.65
CA ASN A 802 23.21 37.41 4.60
C ASN A 802 22.26 36.24 4.27
N ASP A 803 20.95 36.45 4.10
CA ASP A 803 19.98 35.34 3.95
C ASP A 803 19.96 34.68 2.55
N LYS A 804 21.03 33.91 2.23
CA LYS A 804 21.16 33.09 1.01
C LYS A 804 20.17 31.91 0.91
N SER A 805 19.27 31.73 1.88
CA SER A 805 18.42 30.51 2.02
C SER A 805 17.51 30.20 0.85
N LYS A 806 17.21 31.19 -0.02
CA LYS A 806 16.35 31.03 -1.20
C LYS A 806 16.87 29.98 -2.20
N SER A 807 18.18 29.77 -2.28
CA SER A 807 18.78 28.74 -3.15
C SER A 807 18.41 27.31 -2.70
N ILE A 808 18.49 27.07 -1.38
CA ILE A 808 18.36 25.74 -0.76
C ILE A 808 16.99 25.10 -1.02
N ARG A 809 15.91 25.89 -1.13
CA ARG A 809 14.55 25.34 -1.39
C ARG A 809 14.40 24.78 -2.80
N ASN A 810 14.95 25.46 -3.81
CA ASN A 810 14.95 24.94 -5.19
C ASN A 810 15.84 23.69 -5.30
N ILE A 811 17.01 23.71 -4.66
CA ILE A 811 17.93 22.58 -4.61
C ILE A 811 17.25 21.33 -4.02
N LYS A 812 16.52 21.46 -2.90
CA LYS A 812 15.78 20.33 -2.29
C LYS A 812 14.73 19.72 -3.23
N LEU A 813 14.00 20.54 -3.99
CA LEU A 813 13.04 20.04 -4.98
C LEU A 813 13.76 19.32 -6.13
N ILE A 814 14.86 19.88 -6.66
CA ILE A 814 15.66 19.26 -7.73
C ILE A 814 16.24 17.91 -7.26
N ILE A 815 16.84 17.86 -6.07
CA ILE A 815 17.34 16.61 -5.46
C ILE A 815 16.22 15.58 -5.31
N SER A 816 14.99 16.00 -4.96
CA SER A 816 13.85 15.09 -4.85
C SER A 816 13.54 14.40 -6.18
N PHE A 817 13.55 15.14 -7.30
CA PHE A 817 13.34 14.54 -8.62
C PHE A 817 14.54 13.70 -9.09
N ILE A 818 15.78 14.09 -8.77
CA ILE A 818 16.97 13.26 -9.03
C ILE A 818 16.85 11.91 -8.31
N VAL A 819 16.42 11.90 -7.03
CA VAL A 819 16.16 10.66 -6.28
C VAL A 819 15.06 9.83 -6.92
N ILE A 820 13.98 10.44 -7.41
CA ILE A 820 12.92 9.74 -8.15
C ILE A 820 13.48 9.06 -9.42
N PHE A 821 14.26 9.77 -10.24
CA PHE A 821 14.87 9.20 -11.45
C PHE A 821 15.90 8.10 -11.14
N ILE A 822 16.64 8.21 -10.02
CA ILE A 822 17.53 7.13 -9.54
C ILE A 822 16.71 5.89 -9.17
N PHE A 823 15.59 6.01 -8.46
CA PHE A 823 14.74 4.85 -8.12
C PHE A 823 14.03 4.22 -9.33
N ILE A 824 13.70 5.00 -10.36
CA ILE A 824 13.25 4.50 -11.67
C ILE A 824 14.38 3.67 -12.30
N ALA A 825 15.56 4.26 -12.52
CA ALA A 825 16.70 3.58 -13.15
C ALA A 825 17.17 2.32 -12.40
N LEU A 826 17.13 2.32 -11.05
CA LEU A 826 17.44 1.16 -10.22
C LEU A 826 16.42 0.02 -10.35
N GLY A 827 15.19 0.29 -10.77
CA GLY A 827 14.21 -0.75 -11.13
C GLY A 827 14.53 -1.38 -12.48
N GLY A 828 14.75 -0.55 -13.50
CA GLY A 828 14.95 -1.01 -14.88
C GLY A 828 16.30 -1.68 -15.17
N ILE A 829 17.42 -1.12 -14.68
CA ILE A 829 18.76 -1.59 -15.05
C ILE A 829 18.99 -3.08 -14.71
N PRO A 830 18.73 -3.56 -13.48
CA PRO A 830 18.94 -4.98 -13.14
C PRO A 830 18.03 -5.92 -13.94
N ALA A 831 16.86 -5.47 -14.37
CA ALA A 831 15.97 -6.26 -15.22
C ALA A 831 16.50 -6.39 -16.65
N LEU A 832 17.10 -5.33 -17.20
CA LEU A 832 17.76 -5.38 -18.51
C LEU A 832 19.04 -6.22 -18.49
N GLU A 833 19.86 -6.09 -17.44
CA GLU A 833 21.03 -6.95 -17.22
C GLU A 833 20.62 -8.43 -17.15
N SER A 834 19.58 -8.76 -16.37
CA SER A 834 19.01 -10.12 -16.30
C SER A 834 18.64 -10.66 -17.69
N ILE A 835 17.83 -9.90 -18.45
CA ILE A 835 17.33 -10.33 -19.77
C ILE A 835 18.51 -10.54 -20.74
N VAL A 836 19.52 -9.67 -20.71
CA VAL A 836 20.72 -9.78 -21.54
C VAL A 836 21.54 -11.03 -21.19
N ASP A 837 21.74 -11.33 -19.91
CA ASP A 837 22.55 -12.47 -19.47
C ASP A 837 21.83 -13.81 -19.63
N ILE A 838 20.51 -13.85 -19.42
CA ILE A 838 19.68 -15.02 -19.76
C ILE A 838 19.71 -15.27 -21.27
N ARG A 839 19.65 -14.22 -22.11
CA ARG A 839 19.78 -14.37 -23.57
C ARG A 839 21.16 -14.92 -24.00
N LYS A 840 22.23 -14.65 -23.24
CA LYS A 840 23.55 -15.29 -23.45
C LYS A 840 23.53 -16.77 -23.05
N LEU A 841 22.96 -17.09 -21.88
CA LEU A 841 22.82 -18.46 -21.37
C LEU A 841 22.01 -19.34 -22.32
N LEU A 842 20.83 -18.89 -22.75
CA LEU A 842 19.97 -19.64 -23.66
C LEU A 842 20.63 -19.88 -25.03
N LYS A 843 21.47 -18.96 -25.51
CA LYS A 843 22.29 -19.17 -26.71
C LYS A 843 23.31 -20.30 -26.54
N ILE A 844 24.07 -20.31 -25.44
CA ILE A 844 25.08 -21.36 -25.21
C ILE A 844 24.43 -22.72 -24.94
N ILE A 845 23.30 -22.77 -24.23
CA ILE A 845 22.49 -24.00 -24.05
C ILE A 845 22.00 -24.54 -25.40
N ASN A 846 21.41 -23.69 -26.24
CA ASN A 846 20.88 -24.09 -27.55
C ASN A 846 21.99 -24.64 -28.45
N LYS A 847 23.20 -24.07 -28.39
CA LYS A 847 24.36 -24.51 -29.17
C LYS A 847 25.10 -25.72 -28.59
N SER A 848 25.19 -25.82 -27.25
CA SER A 848 25.78 -26.95 -26.53
C SER A 848 25.07 -28.27 -26.84
N SER A 849 23.73 -28.23 -26.81
CA SER A 849 22.86 -29.38 -27.06
C SER A 849 22.85 -29.89 -28.50
N ASP A 850 23.32 -29.13 -29.50
CA ASP A 850 23.52 -29.63 -30.87
C ASP A 850 24.50 -30.82 -30.89
N ARG A 851 25.47 -30.82 -29.96
CA ARG A 851 26.49 -31.87 -29.83
C ARG A 851 25.86 -33.23 -29.60
N TYR A 852 24.84 -33.36 -28.75
CA TYR A 852 24.17 -34.64 -28.43
C TYR A 852 23.54 -35.26 -29.70
N SER A 853 22.82 -34.45 -30.49
CA SER A 853 22.22 -34.91 -31.75
C SER A 853 23.25 -35.36 -32.77
N LEU A 854 24.37 -34.64 -32.90
CA LEU A 854 25.47 -35.03 -33.80
C LEU A 854 26.19 -36.29 -33.31
N LEU A 855 26.49 -36.39 -32.01
CA LEU A 855 27.16 -37.54 -31.39
C LEU A 855 26.38 -38.84 -31.58
N LYS A 856 25.06 -38.83 -31.35
CA LYS A 856 24.20 -39.99 -31.61
C LYS A 856 23.95 -40.23 -33.10
N GLY A 857 24.00 -39.19 -33.92
CA GLY A 857 24.15 -39.34 -35.37
C GLY A 857 25.41 -40.10 -35.76
N ILE A 858 26.57 -39.75 -35.19
CA ILE A 858 27.86 -40.42 -35.44
C ILE A 858 27.78 -41.89 -34.99
N GLN A 859 27.26 -42.16 -33.79
CA GLN A 859 27.04 -43.54 -33.32
C GLN A 859 26.15 -44.33 -34.29
N LEU A 860 25.00 -43.79 -34.70
CA LEU A 860 24.09 -44.47 -35.64
C LEU A 860 24.78 -44.81 -36.97
N PHE A 861 25.55 -43.88 -37.53
CA PHE A 861 26.22 -44.11 -38.81
C PHE A 861 27.49 -44.95 -38.73
N THR A 862 28.12 -45.17 -37.57
CA THR A 862 29.20 -46.17 -37.48
C THR A 862 28.65 -47.59 -37.64
N TYR A 863 27.47 -47.90 -37.09
CA TYR A 863 26.77 -49.16 -37.36
C TYR A 863 26.39 -49.29 -38.84
N GLU A 864 25.76 -48.27 -39.46
CA GLU A 864 25.38 -48.35 -40.88
C GLU A 864 26.56 -48.35 -41.87
N VAL A 865 27.71 -47.80 -41.49
CA VAL A 865 28.97 -47.93 -42.24
C VAL A 865 29.48 -49.37 -42.28
N LEU A 866 29.19 -50.18 -41.24
CA LEU A 866 29.47 -51.61 -41.21
C LEU A 866 28.38 -52.41 -41.94
N ASN A 867 27.10 -52.18 -41.62
CA ASN A 867 25.96 -52.92 -42.17
C ASN A 867 25.78 -52.73 -43.68
N GLN A 868 26.06 -51.53 -44.22
CA GLN A 868 25.97 -51.24 -45.65
C GLN A 868 24.62 -51.62 -46.29
N ASP A 869 23.52 -51.45 -45.55
CA ASP A 869 22.18 -51.92 -45.92
C ASP A 869 21.70 -51.30 -47.25
N ARG A 870 21.81 -52.09 -48.33
CA ARG A 870 21.47 -51.70 -49.70
C ARG A 870 19.97 -51.54 -49.95
N SER A 871 19.12 -51.86 -48.97
CA SER A 871 17.69 -51.54 -49.04
C SER A 871 17.39 -50.10 -48.61
N LEU A 872 18.29 -49.46 -47.86
CA LEU A 872 18.12 -48.11 -47.28
C LEU A 872 19.14 -47.09 -47.80
N PHE A 873 20.38 -47.52 -48.09
CA PHE A 873 21.51 -46.65 -48.38
C PHE A 873 22.18 -46.95 -49.71
N LEU A 874 22.57 -45.89 -50.43
CA LEU A 874 23.45 -46.00 -51.58
C LEU A 874 24.87 -46.44 -51.15
N PRO A 875 25.67 -47.02 -52.05
CA PRO A 875 27.10 -47.27 -51.77
C PRO A 875 27.81 -46.02 -51.25
N GLU A 876 28.63 -46.18 -50.20
CA GLU A 876 29.42 -45.13 -49.55
C GLU A 876 28.60 -43.98 -48.92
N GLU A 877 27.27 -44.06 -48.92
CA GLU A 877 26.42 -43.02 -48.35
C GLU A 877 26.48 -42.91 -46.82
N PRO A 878 26.49 -44.02 -46.04
CA PRO A 878 26.71 -43.95 -44.59
C PRO A 878 28.06 -43.29 -44.25
N GLU A 879 29.13 -43.65 -44.97
CA GLU A 879 30.47 -43.06 -44.81
C GLU A 879 30.45 -41.54 -45.06
N ARG A 880 29.74 -41.10 -46.11
CA ARG A 880 29.58 -39.69 -46.44
C ARG A 880 28.83 -38.92 -45.35
N ILE A 881 27.76 -39.49 -44.77
CA ILE A 881 26.99 -38.86 -43.70
C ILE A 881 27.78 -38.83 -42.38
N LEU A 882 28.48 -39.93 -42.05
CA LEU A 882 29.36 -40.00 -40.89
C LEU A 882 30.46 -38.93 -40.97
N ARG A 883 31.07 -38.73 -42.15
CA ARG A 883 32.07 -37.68 -42.39
C ARG A 883 31.48 -36.26 -42.27
N ASP A 884 30.24 -36.01 -42.70
CA ASP A 884 29.54 -34.73 -42.51
C ASP A 884 29.33 -34.40 -41.03
N TYR A 885 28.79 -35.35 -40.26
CA TYR A 885 28.55 -35.15 -38.83
C TYR A 885 29.83 -34.98 -38.01
N ILE A 886 30.92 -35.68 -38.36
CA ILE A 886 32.25 -35.49 -37.76
C ILE A 886 32.71 -34.05 -37.92
N VAL A 887 32.70 -33.52 -39.15
CA VAL A 887 33.13 -32.13 -39.43
C VAL A 887 32.24 -31.14 -38.67
N ARG A 888 30.92 -31.33 -38.72
CA ARG A 888 29.97 -30.45 -38.01
C ARG A 888 30.13 -30.48 -36.49
N LEU A 889 30.55 -31.61 -35.91
CA LEU A 889 30.83 -31.67 -34.47
C LEU A 889 32.16 -30.98 -34.11
N GLU A 890 33.18 -31.09 -34.98
CA GLU A 890 34.43 -30.34 -34.83
C GLU A 890 34.23 -28.82 -34.99
N ASP A 891 33.39 -28.41 -35.94
CA ASP A 891 32.97 -27.00 -36.10
C ASP A 891 32.26 -26.49 -34.85
N ILE A 892 31.24 -27.21 -34.33
CA ILE A 892 30.49 -26.79 -33.13
C ILE A 892 31.39 -26.75 -31.89
N GLN A 893 32.38 -27.64 -31.78
CA GLN A 893 33.38 -27.61 -30.71
C GLN A 893 34.23 -26.33 -30.76
N GLU A 894 34.76 -25.95 -31.93
CA GLU A 894 35.53 -24.72 -32.06
C GLU A 894 34.65 -23.46 -31.95
N GLU A 895 33.38 -23.51 -32.39
CA GLU A 895 32.41 -22.43 -32.20
C GLU A 895 32.10 -22.16 -30.72
N LEU A 896 31.82 -23.21 -29.92
CA LEU A 896 31.58 -23.09 -28.46
C LEU A 896 32.83 -22.62 -27.70
N LYS A 897 34.02 -23.04 -28.14
CA LYS A 897 35.32 -22.65 -27.59
C LYS A 897 35.73 -21.22 -27.93
N SER A 898 35.39 -20.72 -29.13
CA SER A 898 35.78 -19.39 -29.61
C SER A 898 34.70 -18.32 -29.48
N GLY A 899 33.43 -18.70 -29.28
CA GLY A 899 32.28 -17.79 -29.25
C GLY A 899 31.81 -17.33 -30.63
N SER A 900 32.36 -17.87 -31.72
CA SER A 900 32.10 -17.42 -33.09
C SER A 900 30.63 -17.56 -33.55
N TYR A 901 29.85 -18.44 -32.92
CA TYR A 901 28.39 -18.55 -33.08
C TYR A 901 27.60 -17.33 -32.55
N GLY A 902 28.27 -16.30 -32.02
CA GLY A 902 27.63 -15.06 -31.55
C GLY A 902 27.04 -15.17 -30.15
N GLY A 903 27.69 -15.94 -29.27
CA GLY A 903 27.37 -16.13 -27.86
C GLY A 903 28.63 -16.24 -26.99
N PRO A 904 28.49 -16.46 -25.67
CA PRO A 904 29.61 -16.64 -24.75
C PRO A 904 30.35 -17.97 -24.98
N THR A 905 31.57 -18.08 -24.47
CA THR A 905 32.33 -19.34 -24.36
C THR A 905 32.03 -20.05 -23.04
N PHE A 906 32.37 -21.33 -22.90
CA PHE A 906 32.27 -22.03 -21.62
C PHE A 906 33.12 -21.37 -20.51
N ASP A 907 34.27 -20.77 -20.84
CA ASP A 907 35.09 -19.96 -19.90
C ASP A 907 34.36 -18.74 -19.31
N SER A 908 33.20 -18.36 -19.85
CA SER A 908 32.34 -17.31 -19.27
C SER A 908 31.54 -17.79 -18.05
N TYR A 909 31.56 -19.10 -17.76
CA TYR A 909 30.78 -19.76 -16.71
C TYR A 909 31.69 -20.68 -15.88
N PRO A 910 32.41 -20.16 -14.87
CA PRO A 910 33.31 -20.95 -14.03
C PRO A 910 32.64 -22.13 -13.31
N GLU A 911 31.31 -22.10 -13.19
CA GLU A 911 30.50 -23.22 -12.71
C GLU A 911 30.60 -24.48 -13.58
N LEU A 912 31.17 -24.39 -14.79
CA LEU A 912 31.40 -25.52 -15.72
C LEU A 912 32.86 -26.01 -15.74
N ASP A 913 33.78 -25.39 -15.00
CA ASP A 913 35.20 -25.75 -15.04
C ASP A 913 35.44 -27.22 -14.63
N PHE A 914 34.62 -27.75 -13.71
CA PHE A 914 34.71 -29.13 -13.24
C PHE A 914 34.39 -30.20 -14.31
N ILE A 915 33.69 -29.83 -15.39
CA ILE A 915 33.36 -30.71 -16.54
C ILE A 915 34.26 -30.41 -17.75
N THR A 916 34.65 -29.14 -17.90
CA THR A 916 35.32 -28.63 -19.10
C THR A 916 36.84 -28.56 -18.99
N LYS A 917 37.41 -28.69 -17.78
CA LYS A 917 38.86 -28.58 -17.51
C LYS A 917 39.37 -29.64 -16.54
N GLU A 918 38.58 -30.02 -15.53
CA GLU A 918 38.95 -31.05 -14.56
C GLU A 918 38.63 -32.46 -15.08
N LYS A 919 39.27 -33.50 -14.51
CA LYS A 919 38.94 -34.90 -14.79
C LYS A 919 37.83 -35.37 -13.87
N GLY A 920 36.80 -36.02 -14.43
CA GLY A 920 35.66 -36.52 -13.66
C GLY A 920 34.70 -37.36 -14.50
N CYS A 921 33.63 -37.85 -13.87
CA CYS A 921 32.48 -38.45 -14.52
C CYS A 921 31.23 -37.73 -14.02
N HIS A 922 30.36 -37.28 -14.92
CA HIS A 922 29.21 -36.45 -14.55
C HIS A 922 27.92 -37.02 -15.15
N ARG A 923 26.92 -37.25 -14.30
CA ARG A 923 25.65 -37.89 -14.67
C ARG A 923 24.47 -37.18 -14.02
N MET A 924 23.47 -36.85 -14.82
CA MET A 924 22.22 -36.22 -14.34
C MET A 924 21.16 -37.24 -13.91
N TYR A 925 21.16 -38.45 -14.50
CA TYR A 925 20.12 -39.45 -14.34
C TYR A 925 20.65 -40.81 -13.89
N TYR A 926 19.77 -41.56 -13.21
CA TYR A 926 19.93 -42.93 -12.68
C TYR A 926 20.98 -43.14 -11.58
N ASP A 927 22.22 -42.63 -11.70
CA ASP A 927 23.11 -42.48 -10.55
C ASP A 927 24.20 -41.39 -10.76
N PRO A 928 24.24 -40.33 -9.93
CA PRO A 928 25.33 -39.34 -9.95
C PRO A 928 26.65 -39.83 -9.32
N SER A 929 26.72 -41.02 -8.72
CA SER A 929 27.96 -41.57 -8.13
C SER A 929 29.03 -41.97 -9.16
N CYS A 930 28.59 -42.37 -10.36
CA CYS A 930 29.38 -43.13 -11.34
C CYS A 930 29.92 -44.50 -10.88
N ASP A 931 29.54 -45.03 -9.70
CA ASP A 931 30.02 -46.31 -9.15
C ASP A 931 29.65 -47.53 -10.02
N PHE A 932 28.61 -47.42 -10.86
CA PHE A 932 28.18 -48.47 -11.79
C PHE A 932 28.98 -48.53 -13.11
N MET A 933 29.98 -47.67 -13.30
CA MET A 933 30.74 -47.60 -14.55
C MET A 933 31.79 -48.72 -14.64
N PHE A 934 31.59 -49.65 -15.57
CA PHE A 934 32.56 -50.72 -15.85
C PHE A 934 33.65 -50.25 -16.83
N TYR A 935 34.83 -49.96 -16.30
CA TYR A 935 36.03 -49.65 -17.10
C TYR A 935 36.74 -50.93 -17.54
N ASP A 936 37.04 -51.04 -18.83
CA ASP A 936 37.80 -52.15 -19.41
C ASP A 936 38.88 -51.61 -20.36
N PRO A 937 40.14 -51.53 -19.90
CA PRO A 937 41.26 -51.11 -20.72
C PRO A 937 41.56 -52.02 -21.92
N SER A 938 41.02 -53.26 -21.99
CA SER A 938 41.32 -54.20 -23.08
C SER A 938 40.84 -53.71 -24.45
N TYR A 939 39.77 -52.92 -24.49
CA TYR A 939 39.28 -52.21 -25.68
C TYR A 939 39.51 -50.69 -25.63
N GLY A 940 40.36 -50.22 -24.71
CA GLY A 940 40.76 -48.80 -24.59
C GLY A 940 39.88 -47.95 -23.67
N TYR A 941 38.78 -48.48 -23.12
CA TYR A 941 37.89 -47.74 -22.21
C TYR A 941 38.41 -47.83 -20.76
N SER A 942 39.56 -47.21 -20.51
CA SER A 942 40.12 -47.07 -19.16
C SER A 942 39.47 -45.90 -18.40
N GLU A 943 39.53 -45.95 -17.07
CA GLU A 943 39.09 -44.86 -16.18
C GLU A 943 39.77 -43.52 -16.54
N GLU A 944 41.06 -43.51 -16.90
CA GLU A 944 41.78 -42.30 -17.31
C GLU A 944 41.22 -41.66 -18.59
N VAL A 945 40.80 -42.47 -19.57
CA VAL A 945 40.18 -42.00 -20.81
C VAL A 945 38.73 -41.59 -20.55
N ALA A 946 38.01 -42.41 -19.80
CA ALA A 946 36.60 -42.21 -19.47
C ALA A 946 36.36 -40.95 -18.61
N THR A 947 37.37 -40.49 -17.87
CA THR A 947 37.33 -39.27 -17.02
C THR A 947 38.02 -38.06 -17.64
N LEU A 948 38.30 -38.05 -18.95
CA LEU A 948 38.79 -36.84 -19.64
C LEU A 948 37.73 -35.72 -19.62
N PRO A 949 38.13 -34.43 -19.57
CA PRO A 949 37.19 -33.32 -19.73
C PRO A 949 36.42 -33.43 -21.05
N ILE A 950 35.16 -33.00 -21.07
CA ILE A 950 34.20 -33.21 -22.18
C ILE A 950 34.75 -32.92 -23.59
N ASN A 951 35.59 -31.89 -23.76
CA ASN A 951 36.12 -31.49 -25.07
C ASN A 951 37.26 -32.41 -25.55
N GLU A 952 38.08 -32.88 -24.62
CA GLU A 952 39.13 -33.88 -24.82
C GLU A 952 38.51 -35.27 -25.04
N LEU A 953 37.46 -35.62 -24.29
CA LEU A 953 36.69 -36.85 -24.43
C LEU A 953 36.01 -36.97 -25.81
N ILE A 954 35.41 -35.86 -26.30
CA ILE A 954 34.85 -35.79 -27.66
C ILE A 954 35.97 -35.88 -28.72
N ARG A 955 37.13 -35.27 -28.49
CA ARG A 955 38.27 -35.35 -29.43
C ARG A 955 38.82 -36.78 -29.53
N GLU A 956 38.92 -37.49 -28.41
CA GLU A 956 39.34 -38.89 -28.35
C GLU A 956 38.33 -39.80 -29.05
N TYR A 957 37.03 -39.64 -28.78
CA TYR A 957 35.99 -40.38 -29.50
C TYR A 957 36.07 -40.14 -31.02
N LEU A 958 36.19 -38.89 -31.47
CA LEU A 958 36.33 -38.56 -32.89
C LEU A 958 37.61 -39.11 -33.52
N TYR A 959 38.71 -39.24 -32.76
CA TYR A 959 39.91 -39.93 -33.21
C TYR A 959 39.64 -41.41 -33.49
N HIS A 960 38.98 -42.13 -32.57
CA HIS A 960 38.63 -43.54 -32.76
C HIS A 960 37.64 -43.76 -33.92
N VAL A 961 36.65 -42.89 -34.10
CA VAL A 961 35.73 -42.95 -35.26
C VAL A 961 36.48 -42.73 -36.58
N LYS A 962 37.45 -41.80 -36.63
CA LYS A 962 38.31 -41.59 -37.81
C LYS A 962 39.22 -42.79 -38.08
N MET A 963 39.70 -43.48 -37.04
CA MET A 963 40.46 -44.72 -37.17
C MET A 963 39.60 -45.90 -37.64
N PHE A 964 38.37 -46.04 -37.14
CA PHE A 964 37.39 -47.03 -37.62
C PHE A 964 37.11 -46.88 -39.12
N LEU A 965 36.87 -45.66 -39.61
CA LEU A 965 36.73 -45.38 -41.04
C LEU A 965 37.96 -45.84 -41.85
N LEU A 966 39.18 -45.61 -41.35
CA LEU A 966 40.41 -46.04 -42.03
C LEU A 966 40.63 -47.56 -42.03
N ASP A 967 40.19 -48.29 -41.00
CA ASP A 967 40.23 -49.76 -40.95
C ASP A 967 39.17 -50.39 -41.87
N ILE A 968 38.01 -49.74 -41.98
CA ILE A 968 36.91 -50.07 -42.89
C ILE A 968 37.34 -49.87 -44.36
N GLU A 969 37.97 -48.74 -44.69
CA GLU A 969 38.45 -48.43 -46.05
C GLU A 969 39.57 -49.36 -46.52
N LYS A 970 40.41 -49.86 -45.60
CA LYS A 970 41.46 -50.84 -45.90
C LYS A 970 40.97 -52.28 -45.89
N GLY A 971 39.78 -52.55 -45.33
CA GLY A 971 39.27 -53.91 -45.09
C GLY A 971 40.12 -54.74 -44.11
N THR A 972 40.86 -54.09 -43.20
CA THR A 972 41.89 -54.76 -42.38
C THR A 972 41.40 -55.33 -41.06
N LYS A 973 40.33 -54.77 -40.47
CA LYS A 973 39.78 -55.22 -39.17
C LYS A 973 38.33 -55.71 -39.23
N TYR A 974 37.51 -55.17 -40.14
CA TYR A 974 36.07 -55.44 -40.22
C TYR A 974 35.70 -56.05 -41.58
N GLN A 975 34.75 -57.00 -41.58
CA GLN A 975 34.34 -57.72 -42.78
C GLN A 975 33.02 -57.18 -43.35
N ARG A 976 33.10 -56.52 -44.51
CA ARG A 976 31.94 -56.05 -45.28
C ARG A 976 31.26 -57.21 -46.01
N VAL A 977 30.35 -57.90 -45.32
CA VAL A 977 29.44 -58.90 -45.92
C VAL A 977 28.12 -58.24 -46.34
N PRO A 978 27.44 -58.72 -47.41
CA PRO A 978 26.21 -58.09 -47.87
C PRO A 978 25.03 -58.38 -46.93
N PHE A 979 24.25 -57.33 -46.63
CA PHE A 979 23.06 -57.34 -45.77
C PHE A 979 21.87 -58.09 -46.42
N THR A 980 22.01 -59.40 -46.60
CA THR A 980 21.08 -60.22 -47.42
C THR A 980 20.79 -61.62 -46.89
N SER A 981 21.52 -62.13 -45.89
CA SER A 981 21.30 -63.46 -45.31
C SER A 981 21.47 -63.42 -43.78
N ARG A 982 20.75 -64.29 -43.06
CA ARG A 982 20.84 -64.38 -41.60
C ARG A 982 22.26 -64.68 -41.09
N GLU A 983 23.06 -65.42 -41.88
CA GLU A 983 24.46 -65.72 -41.55
C GLU A 983 25.36 -64.49 -41.72
N ASN A 984 25.19 -63.70 -42.80
CA ASN A 984 25.88 -62.43 -42.96
C ASN A 984 25.49 -61.42 -41.87
N LEU A 985 24.20 -61.38 -41.51
CA LEU A 985 23.70 -60.54 -40.42
C LEU A 985 24.29 -60.97 -39.06
N ARG A 986 24.48 -62.28 -38.82
CA ARG A 986 25.16 -62.75 -37.61
C ARG A 986 26.63 -62.30 -37.60
N ILE A 987 27.34 -62.38 -38.73
CA ILE A 987 28.73 -61.90 -38.86
C ILE A 987 28.85 -60.38 -38.61
N LEU A 988 27.88 -59.58 -39.07
CA LEU A 988 27.84 -58.13 -38.82
C LEU A 988 27.53 -57.84 -37.35
N PHE A 989 26.45 -58.40 -36.81
CA PHE A 989 26.03 -58.21 -35.41
C PHE A 989 27.07 -58.70 -34.40
N ASP A 990 27.73 -59.84 -34.64
CA ASP A 990 28.83 -60.30 -33.79
C ASP A 990 30.05 -59.34 -33.85
N GLN A 991 30.25 -58.59 -34.94
CA GLN A 991 31.23 -57.49 -34.99
C GLN A 991 30.71 -56.24 -34.25
N GLU A 992 29.43 -55.87 -34.39
CA GLU A 992 28.82 -54.73 -33.69
C GLU A 992 28.83 -54.88 -32.17
N ILE A 993 28.54 -56.08 -31.65
CA ILE A 993 28.45 -56.35 -30.21
C ILE A 993 29.83 -56.62 -29.58
N ASN A 994 30.71 -57.35 -30.27
CA ASN A 994 31.97 -57.82 -29.65
C ASN A 994 33.20 -56.99 -30.03
N ALA A 995 33.22 -56.23 -31.13
CA ALA A 995 34.43 -55.53 -31.54
C ALA A 995 34.75 -54.35 -30.61
N ASP A 996 36.04 -54.20 -30.30
CA ASP A 996 36.61 -53.23 -29.36
C ASP A 996 36.12 -51.80 -29.60
N PHE A 997 35.99 -51.40 -30.86
CA PHE A 997 35.56 -50.06 -31.25
C PHE A 997 34.12 -49.74 -30.81
N PHE A 998 33.17 -50.68 -30.96
CA PHE A 998 31.78 -50.43 -30.57
C PHE A 998 31.62 -50.47 -29.05
N ARG A 999 32.36 -51.36 -28.36
CA ARG A 999 32.42 -51.40 -26.90
C ARG A 999 33.03 -50.12 -26.31
N LEU A 1000 34.08 -49.58 -26.95
CA LEU A 1000 34.67 -48.27 -26.64
C LEU A 1000 33.68 -47.13 -26.91
N GLN A 1001 33.02 -47.15 -28.07
CA GLN A 1001 32.02 -46.15 -28.46
C GLN A 1001 30.87 -46.08 -27.46
N ASP A 1002 30.26 -47.20 -27.07
CA ASP A 1002 29.16 -47.22 -26.08
C ASP A 1002 29.60 -46.60 -24.74
N GLY A 1003 30.81 -46.92 -24.26
CA GLY A 1003 31.38 -46.35 -23.03
C GLY A 1003 31.64 -44.85 -23.12
N LEU A 1004 32.35 -44.39 -24.16
CA LEU A 1004 32.66 -42.96 -24.35
C LEU A 1004 31.39 -42.14 -24.58
N MET A 1005 30.50 -42.61 -25.46
CA MET A 1005 29.25 -41.95 -25.82
C MET A 1005 28.35 -41.74 -24.60
N SER A 1006 28.28 -42.75 -23.73
CA SER A 1006 27.53 -42.67 -22.47
C SER A 1006 28.05 -41.52 -21.58
N ASN A 1007 29.37 -41.40 -21.41
CA ASN A 1007 29.97 -40.34 -20.59
C ASN A 1007 29.75 -38.96 -21.20
N ILE A 1008 30.08 -38.79 -22.48
CA ILE A 1008 29.97 -37.51 -23.19
C ILE A 1008 28.55 -36.94 -23.08
N ILE A 1009 27.52 -37.78 -23.17
CA ILE A 1009 26.13 -37.34 -23.06
C ILE A 1009 25.74 -37.01 -21.61
N GLY A 1010 26.27 -37.75 -20.63
CA GLY A 1010 26.18 -37.37 -19.22
C GLY A 1010 26.74 -35.96 -18.98
N ASP A 1011 27.94 -35.70 -19.48
CA ASP A 1011 28.60 -34.39 -19.38
C ASP A 1011 27.81 -33.28 -20.08
N ILE A 1012 27.26 -33.52 -21.28
CA ILE A 1012 26.39 -32.55 -21.99
C ILE A 1012 25.13 -32.25 -21.16
N GLN A 1013 24.46 -33.28 -20.64
CA GLN A 1013 23.25 -33.11 -19.83
C GLN A 1013 23.53 -32.31 -18.55
N VAL A 1014 24.65 -32.57 -17.87
CA VAL A 1014 25.03 -31.80 -16.68
C VAL A 1014 25.41 -30.36 -17.07
N VAL A 1015 26.18 -30.13 -18.15
CA VAL A 1015 26.48 -28.76 -18.65
C VAL A 1015 25.20 -27.97 -18.94
N ASP A 1016 24.27 -28.55 -19.71
CA ASP A 1016 23.03 -27.87 -20.10
C ASP A 1016 22.13 -27.62 -18.87
N SER A 1017 22.04 -28.59 -17.95
CA SER A 1017 21.30 -28.43 -16.69
C SER A 1017 21.91 -27.36 -15.77
N THR A 1018 23.23 -27.30 -15.60
CA THR A 1018 23.91 -26.29 -14.77
C THR A 1018 23.74 -24.89 -15.35
N LEU A 1019 23.80 -24.73 -16.68
CA LEU A 1019 23.50 -23.45 -17.35
C LEU A 1019 22.04 -23.01 -17.14
N ILE A 1020 21.10 -23.97 -17.15
CA ILE A 1020 19.68 -23.74 -16.91
C ILE A 1020 19.42 -23.34 -15.45
N GLU A 1021 19.99 -24.05 -14.47
CA GLU A 1021 19.91 -23.72 -13.05
C GLU A 1021 20.52 -22.34 -12.74
N ASN A 1022 21.65 -21.99 -13.38
CA ASN A 1022 22.25 -20.66 -13.28
C ASN A 1022 21.28 -19.57 -13.79
N SER A 1023 20.65 -19.78 -14.95
CA SER A 1023 19.66 -18.84 -15.49
C SER A 1023 18.43 -18.65 -14.57
N ILE A 1024 17.97 -19.73 -13.93
CA ILE A 1024 16.88 -19.71 -12.94
C ILE A 1024 17.32 -18.97 -11.68
N THR A 1025 18.55 -19.19 -11.23
CA THR A 1025 19.15 -18.52 -10.07
C THR A 1025 19.29 -17.01 -10.30
N ILE A 1026 19.70 -16.59 -11.50
CA ILE A 1026 19.73 -15.17 -11.92
C ILE A 1026 18.32 -14.57 -11.87
N LEU A 1027 17.32 -15.26 -12.43
CA LEU A 1027 15.92 -14.84 -12.42
C LEU A 1027 15.37 -14.68 -10.99
N ASP A 1028 15.51 -15.69 -10.14
CA ASP A 1028 15.00 -15.65 -8.75
C ASP A 1028 15.73 -14.59 -7.92
N LYS A 1029 17.05 -14.46 -8.06
CA LYS A 1029 17.87 -13.42 -7.40
C LYS A 1029 17.39 -12.01 -7.77
N ASN A 1030 17.19 -11.74 -9.07
CA ASN A 1030 16.84 -10.42 -9.54
C ASN A 1030 15.34 -10.11 -9.39
N THR A 1031 14.47 -11.14 -9.33
CA THR A 1031 13.09 -11.04 -8.84
C THR A 1031 13.06 -10.53 -7.39
N ASN A 1032 13.84 -11.13 -6.50
CA ASN A 1032 13.95 -10.69 -5.12
C ASN A 1032 14.54 -9.26 -5.01
N LEU A 1033 15.56 -8.94 -5.78
CA LEU A 1033 16.14 -7.59 -5.84
C LEU A 1033 15.12 -6.53 -6.28
N ALA A 1034 14.30 -6.81 -7.30
CA ALA A 1034 13.21 -5.94 -7.73
C ALA A 1034 12.17 -5.72 -6.63
N ILE A 1035 11.83 -6.75 -5.84
CA ILE A 1035 10.92 -6.64 -4.67
C ILE A 1035 11.50 -5.73 -3.59
N TYR A 1036 12.80 -5.83 -3.29
CA TYR A 1036 13.44 -4.94 -2.32
C TYR A 1036 13.49 -3.48 -2.80
N ILE A 1037 13.82 -3.25 -4.09
CA ILE A 1037 13.86 -1.92 -4.69
C ILE A 1037 12.46 -1.29 -4.74
N MET A 1038 11.41 -2.06 -5.06
CA MET A 1038 10.01 -1.66 -4.94
C MET A 1038 9.67 -1.15 -3.54
N ALA A 1039 9.97 -1.94 -2.51
CA ALA A 1039 9.59 -1.64 -1.14
C ALA A 1039 10.30 -0.38 -0.62
N ILE A 1040 11.61 -0.28 -0.83
CA ILE A 1040 12.42 0.88 -0.43
C ILE A 1040 12.00 2.12 -1.22
N GLY A 1041 11.88 2.01 -2.55
CA GLY A 1041 11.46 3.10 -3.43
C GLY A 1041 10.09 3.65 -3.05
N SER A 1042 9.11 2.78 -2.80
CA SER A 1042 7.76 3.18 -2.37
C SER A 1042 7.78 3.97 -1.06
N VAL A 1043 8.56 3.54 -0.06
CA VAL A 1043 8.71 4.26 1.22
C VAL A 1043 9.39 5.61 1.02
N VAL A 1044 10.42 5.71 0.17
CA VAL A 1044 11.10 6.97 -0.14
C VAL A 1044 10.18 7.94 -0.90
N LEU A 1045 9.39 7.44 -1.87
CA LEU A 1045 8.40 8.23 -2.61
C LEU A 1045 7.32 8.82 -1.70
N ILE A 1046 6.80 8.01 -0.76
CA ILE A 1046 5.88 8.49 0.28
C ILE A 1046 6.55 9.54 1.17
N GLY A 1047 7.82 9.34 1.54
CA GLY A 1047 8.62 10.30 2.30
C GLY A 1047 8.78 11.65 1.58
N ILE A 1048 9.15 11.65 0.30
CA ILE A 1048 9.25 12.85 -0.54
C ILE A 1048 7.90 13.57 -0.63
N GLY A 1049 6.82 12.82 -0.89
CA GLY A 1049 5.46 13.33 -0.91
C GLY A 1049 5.05 14.01 0.39
N TYR A 1050 5.28 13.32 1.52
CA TYR A 1050 4.85 13.79 2.83
C TYR A 1050 5.70 14.95 3.37
N PHE A 1051 7.03 14.86 3.32
CA PHE A 1051 7.91 15.84 3.96
C PHE A 1051 8.30 17.03 3.06
N ILE A 1052 8.38 16.83 1.74
CA ILE A 1052 8.90 17.85 0.82
C ILE A 1052 7.74 18.56 0.09
N PHE A 1053 6.86 17.81 -0.57
CA PHE A 1053 5.77 18.44 -1.32
C PHE A 1053 4.70 19.08 -0.43
N ASN A 1054 4.17 18.40 0.60
CA ASN A 1054 3.20 19.04 1.51
C ASN A 1054 3.76 20.32 2.13
N LYS A 1055 5.03 20.29 2.62
CA LYS A 1055 5.70 21.44 3.21
C LYS A 1055 5.81 22.61 2.23
N MET A 1056 6.15 22.35 0.97
CA MET A 1056 6.15 23.39 -0.08
C MET A 1056 4.76 24.03 -0.23
N TYR A 1057 3.68 23.24 -0.29
CA TYR A 1057 2.32 23.78 -0.39
C TYR A 1057 1.94 24.61 0.83
N ASP A 1058 2.27 24.16 2.04
CA ASP A 1058 1.91 24.85 3.28
C ASP A 1058 2.72 26.15 3.46
N GLU A 1059 3.98 26.19 3.00
CA GLU A 1059 4.75 27.44 2.85
C GLU A 1059 4.10 28.40 1.84
N ARG A 1060 3.54 27.91 0.72
CA ARG A 1060 2.82 28.77 -0.26
C ARG A 1060 1.49 29.29 0.26
N VAL A 1061 0.73 28.49 1.03
CA VAL A 1061 -0.50 28.94 1.68
C VAL A 1061 -0.21 30.09 2.66
N LYS A 1062 0.80 29.92 3.54
CA LYS A 1062 1.22 30.97 4.47
C LYS A 1062 1.69 32.24 3.75
N GLN A 1063 2.43 32.13 2.65
CA GLN A 1063 2.82 33.29 1.83
C GLN A 1063 1.61 34.06 1.27
N MET A 1064 0.51 33.40 0.89
CA MET A 1064 -0.71 34.09 0.47
C MET A 1064 -1.47 34.71 1.66
N GLU A 1065 -1.48 34.07 2.83
CA GLU A 1065 -2.06 34.64 4.06
C GLU A 1065 -1.31 35.91 4.50
N SER A 1066 0.01 35.92 4.37
CA SER A 1066 0.87 37.10 4.59
C SER A 1066 0.66 38.18 3.53
N LEU A 1067 0.52 37.82 2.24
CA LEU A 1067 0.19 38.78 1.17
C LEU A 1067 -1.16 39.46 1.42
N VAL A 1068 -2.20 38.70 1.77
CA VAL A 1068 -3.52 39.25 2.10
C VAL A 1068 -3.47 40.07 3.39
N SER A 1069 -2.63 39.71 4.34
CA SER A 1069 -2.41 40.55 5.53
C SER A 1069 -1.76 41.88 5.17
N PHE A 1070 -0.69 41.88 4.37
CA PHE A 1070 -0.02 43.08 3.87
C PHE A 1070 -0.94 44.00 3.04
N LEU A 1071 -1.83 43.44 2.21
CA LEU A 1071 -2.84 44.21 1.47
C LEU A 1071 -3.77 45.02 2.38
N PHE A 1072 -4.08 44.49 3.57
CA PHE A 1072 -4.98 45.11 4.55
C PHE A 1072 -4.25 45.98 5.60
N LEU A 1073 -2.91 46.07 5.54
CA LEU A 1073 -2.09 47.02 6.31
C LEU A 1073 -2.12 48.46 5.76
N MET A 1074 -2.72 48.69 4.59
CA MET A 1074 -2.88 50.03 4.03
C MET A 1074 -3.83 50.88 4.91
N PRO A 1075 -3.44 52.08 5.37
CA PRO A 1075 -4.29 52.94 6.17
C PRO A 1075 -5.62 53.27 5.49
N GLN A 1076 -6.70 53.29 6.28
CA GLN A 1076 -8.05 53.49 5.76
C GLN A 1076 -8.24 54.89 5.15
N SER A 1077 -7.40 55.87 5.52
CA SER A 1077 -7.28 57.18 4.83
C SER A 1077 -6.92 56.98 3.35
N VAL A 1078 -5.83 56.26 3.07
CA VAL A 1078 -5.34 55.97 1.72
C VAL A 1078 -6.28 55.05 0.94
N VAL A 1079 -6.88 54.04 1.61
CA VAL A 1079 -7.90 53.19 0.97
C VAL A 1079 -9.12 54.01 0.54
N ASN A 1080 -9.63 54.92 1.38
CA ASN A 1080 -10.77 55.76 1.03
C ASN A 1080 -10.44 56.83 -0.02
N LYS A 1081 -9.20 57.33 -0.08
CA LYS A 1081 -8.70 58.20 -1.17
C LYS A 1081 -8.67 57.47 -2.54
N ASN A 1082 -8.76 56.14 -2.58
CA ASN A 1082 -8.59 55.34 -3.80
C ASN A 1082 -9.69 54.29 -4.00
N GLU A 1083 -10.73 54.65 -4.75
CA GLU A 1083 -11.87 53.78 -5.03
C GLU A 1083 -11.47 52.46 -5.71
N LYS A 1084 -10.49 52.45 -6.62
CA LYS A 1084 -10.03 51.22 -7.30
C LYS A 1084 -9.37 50.25 -6.32
N PHE A 1085 -8.46 50.74 -5.48
CA PHE A 1085 -7.82 49.92 -4.45
C PHE A 1085 -8.83 49.41 -3.42
N LYS A 1086 -9.77 50.26 -2.99
CA LYS A 1086 -10.88 49.89 -2.11
C LYS A 1086 -11.78 48.81 -2.73
N ARG A 1087 -12.20 48.97 -3.98
CA ARG A 1087 -12.99 47.98 -4.73
C ARG A 1087 -12.23 46.66 -4.85
N PHE A 1088 -10.92 46.69 -5.10
CA PHE A 1088 -10.08 45.49 -5.11
C PHE A 1088 -10.05 44.79 -3.74
N LEU A 1089 -9.87 45.53 -2.62
CA LEU A 1089 -9.91 44.94 -1.27
C LEU A 1089 -11.27 44.30 -0.94
N GLU A 1090 -12.37 44.93 -1.34
CA GLU A 1090 -13.72 44.44 -1.04
C GLU A 1090 -14.16 43.28 -1.94
N THR A 1091 -13.83 43.31 -3.23
CA THR A 1091 -14.33 42.36 -4.25
C THR A 1091 -13.31 41.31 -4.71
N THR A 1092 -12.01 41.57 -4.52
CA THR A 1092 -10.86 40.91 -5.15
C THR A 1092 -10.81 40.96 -6.68
N GLN A 1093 -11.60 41.84 -7.32
CA GLN A 1093 -11.55 42.06 -8.76
C GLN A 1093 -10.48 43.09 -9.09
N THR A 1094 -9.68 42.80 -10.12
CA THR A 1094 -8.87 43.80 -10.82
C THR A 1094 -9.68 44.31 -12.01
N ASP A 1095 -9.52 45.57 -12.41
CA ASP A 1095 -10.22 46.18 -13.56
C ASP A 1095 -9.64 45.70 -14.93
N GLU A 1096 -9.57 44.37 -15.14
CA GLU A 1096 -9.18 43.68 -16.40
C GLU A 1096 -10.08 42.47 -16.66
#